data_AF-A0AAX6EFG6-F1
#
_entry.id   AF-A0AAX6EFG6-F1
#
_cell.length_a   1.000
_cell.length_b   1.000
_cell.length_c   1.000
_cell.angle_alpha   90.00
_cell.angle_beta   90.00
_cell.angle_gamma   90.00
#
_symmetry.space_group_name_H-M   'P 1'
#
loop_
_entity.id
_entity.type
_entity.pdbx_description
1 polymer ?
#
loop_
_entity_poly.entity_id
_entity_poly.type
_entity_poly.pdbx_seq_one_letter_code
_entity_poly.pdbx_strand_id
1 'polypeptide(L)'
;MHKNGKARALQAMELESGIGRQWRLWKWASFSASEKIAEQEGGKYEMAVYAAQCSNLKRLLPICIDWESACWAMAKSWLDVQVDVELAQFPQGRLREKQYEDDMNGTPSQGNLASLPSAGPDSWPCHVLDQQPRDLPALLQKLHSSEIVHEAVSRACKEQHRQIEMNLMIGDIAHLLDLLWSWISTSEDDQNSLRPYGDPQMVRFGAHVVLVLRYLLGDEMKDAFKEKLTTVGDLILNMYTMYLFSKQHEELVGVYASQLARHLCIDLFVQMMEQRLDSSMHVKYKLFLAAIEYLPFSSGDVSKASFEDIVERVLSRSREVKVSKYDEKLSDVAEQHRLQSLQKAMVVQWLCFTPPSTISDSEIINVKLLLKALMHSNTLFREFALISMWRVPKMPIGAHMLLSFLAEPLKQPKDMLLSCDDHDVTENLHEFEEWHEYYSCDATYRNWLKIELEISAVPSADLSSEEKENAIAAAKEVLNSSLSLLLRDGSSWLNAADGSLFESTEHIFLELHATATLCLPSGECMCPDATLCTALTSALYSSVSEEDVLKRKLMVNVAVSPRDKYCLEVALRCVAETGDGFGLHVSNDGGLLATVMAAGFKGELNRFQTGVTMEISRLDAWHSDSEGSLEIPATYVVRGLCRRCCLPEIILRCMQASVFLAESGEPPEHRNELIELVSSPQSGMLQLFSQHQLQEFLLFERDCSLNATEYQEESSMVDA
;
A
#
# COMPACT_ATOMS: atom_id res chain seq x y z
N MET A 1 24.76 76.19 28.59
CA MET A 1 24.64 74.93 29.37
C MET A 1 23.45 74.98 30.35
N HIS A 2 22.19 75.06 29.88
CA HIS A 2 21.00 75.18 30.77
C HIS A 2 19.86 74.17 30.50
N LYS A 3 20.10 73.07 29.79
CA LYS A 3 19.06 72.07 29.46
C LYS A 3 18.94 70.86 30.40
N ASN A 4 19.88 70.63 31.33
CA ASN A 4 19.89 69.44 32.20
C ASN A 4 19.35 69.65 33.64
N GLY A 5 18.96 70.86 34.03
CA GLY A 5 18.50 71.13 35.40
C GLY A 5 17.10 70.61 35.71
N LYS A 6 16.15 70.75 34.77
CA LYS A 6 14.75 70.27 34.95
C LYS A 6 14.66 68.74 35.03
N ALA A 7 15.43 68.03 34.23
CA ALA A 7 15.46 66.56 34.25
C ALA A 7 16.03 66.03 35.58
N ARG A 8 17.11 66.64 36.09
CA ARG A 8 17.69 66.30 37.39
C ARG A 8 16.77 66.63 38.57
N ALA A 9 16.03 67.74 38.49
CA ALA A 9 15.05 68.12 39.52
C ALA A 9 13.86 67.16 39.57
N LEU A 10 13.33 66.74 38.41
CA LEU A 10 12.25 65.75 38.35
C LEU A 10 12.69 64.37 38.85
N GLN A 11 13.91 63.93 38.50
CA GLN A 11 14.52 62.70 39.01
C GLN A 11 14.78 62.76 40.52
N ALA A 12 15.24 63.90 41.04
CA ALA A 12 15.43 64.11 42.48
C ALA A 12 14.09 64.08 43.23
N MET A 13 13.04 64.73 42.69
CA MET A 13 11.69 64.66 43.24
C MET A 13 11.10 63.24 43.19
N GLU A 14 11.43 62.44 42.17
CA GLU A 14 11.00 61.03 42.09
C GLU A 14 11.71 60.16 43.13
N LEU A 15 13.01 60.38 43.36
CA LEU A 15 13.79 59.75 44.43
C LEU A 15 13.28 60.14 45.84
N GLU A 16 12.91 61.41 46.04
CA GLU A 16 12.43 61.92 47.33
C GLU A 16 10.97 61.56 47.64
N SER A 17 10.13 61.40 46.61
CA SER A 17 8.69 61.16 46.77
C SER A 17 8.26 59.69 46.62
N GLY A 18 9.22 58.79 46.45
CA GLY A 18 9.00 57.35 46.33
C GLY A 18 8.94 56.87 44.88
N ILE A 19 9.50 55.68 44.64
CA ILE A 19 9.57 55.05 43.32
C ILE A 19 8.15 54.96 42.71
N GLY A 20 7.97 55.46 41.49
CA GLY A 20 6.73 55.36 40.72
C GLY A 20 5.61 56.34 41.10
N ARG A 21 5.82 57.30 42.01
CA ARG A 21 4.74 58.23 42.43
C ARG A 21 4.24 59.15 41.31
N GLN A 22 5.13 59.71 40.50
CA GLN A 22 4.73 60.56 39.36
C GLN A 22 3.98 59.76 38.30
N TRP A 23 4.39 58.51 38.09
CA TRP A 23 3.72 57.57 37.21
C TRP A 23 2.28 57.27 37.68
N ARG A 24 2.07 56.97 38.98
CA ARG A 24 0.73 56.76 39.54
C ARG A 24 -0.16 58.00 39.40
N LEU A 25 0.40 59.20 39.64
CA LEU A 25 -0.34 60.46 39.47
C LEU A 25 -0.79 60.68 38.02
N TRP A 26 0.11 60.40 37.06
CA TRP A 26 -0.22 60.50 35.64
C TRP A 26 -1.28 59.48 35.23
N LYS A 27 -1.15 58.21 35.64
CA LYS A 27 -2.13 57.16 35.40
C LYS A 27 -3.52 57.51 35.96
N TRP A 28 -3.56 58.03 37.19
CA TRP A 28 -4.80 58.50 37.83
C TRP A 28 -5.45 59.67 37.09
N ALA A 29 -4.64 60.63 36.63
CA ALA A 29 -5.13 61.76 35.83
C ALA A 29 -5.73 61.28 34.50
N SER A 30 -5.04 60.36 33.81
CA SER A 30 -5.54 59.76 32.57
C SER A 30 -6.81 58.92 32.80
N PHE A 31 -6.93 58.21 33.93
CA PHE A 31 -8.16 57.52 34.31
C PHE A 31 -9.33 58.49 34.49
N SER A 32 -9.12 59.55 35.27
CA SER A 32 -10.13 60.59 35.50
C SER A 32 -10.56 61.28 34.20
N ALA A 33 -9.61 61.55 33.29
CA ALA A 33 -9.90 62.09 31.96
C ALA A 33 -10.74 61.13 31.13
N SER A 34 -10.39 59.83 31.12
CA SER A 34 -11.15 58.81 30.36
C SER A 34 -12.60 58.68 30.84
N GLU A 35 -12.84 58.68 32.15
CA GLU A 35 -14.21 58.59 32.69
C GLU A 35 -15.02 59.85 32.40
N LYS A 36 -14.42 61.04 32.50
CA LYS A 36 -15.11 62.31 32.22
C LYS A 36 -15.47 62.51 30.74
N ILE A 37 -14.58 62.09 29.83
CA ILE A 37 -14.84 62.19 28.38
C ILE A 37 -15.91 61.18 27.96
N ALA A 38 -16.02 60.04 28.66
CA ALA A 38 -17.07 59.04 28.39
C ALA A 38 -18.50 59.57 28.57
N GLU A 39 -18.68 60.65 29.34
CA GLU A 39 -19.98 61.31 29.56
C GLU A 39 -20.37 62.28 28.43
N GLN A 40 -19.45 62.58 27.50
CA GLN A 40 -19.66 63.54 26.42
C GLN A 40 -20.01 62.84 25.09
N GLU A 41 -20.98 63.37 24.35
CA GLU A 41 -21.30 62.88 23.01
C GLU A 41 -20.17 63.21 22.02
N GLY A 42 -19.64 62.19 21.32
CA GLY A 42 -18.66 62.34 20.23
C GLY A 42 -17.19 62.14 20.59
N GLY A 43 -16.82 62.03 21.88
CA GLY A 43 -15.44 61.90 22.36
C GLY A 43 -14.85 60.49 22.42
N LYS A 44 -15.46 59.49 21.77
CA LYS A 44 -15.13 58.07 21.98
C LYS A 44 -13.65 57.72 21.75
N TYR A 45 -13.03 58.24 20.69
CA TYR A 45 -11.62 57.95 20.41
C TYR A 45 -10.67 58.67 21.36
N GLU A 46 -11.01 59.89 21.78
CA GLU A 46 -10.24 60.64 22.78
C GLU A 46 -10.29 59.94 24.14
N MET A 47 -11.48 59.49 24.57
CA MET A 47 -11.65 58.61 25.73
C MET A 47 -10.76 57.37 25.63
N ALA A 48 -10.73 56.71 24.46
CA ALA A 48 -9.92 55.51 24.24
C ALA A 48 -8.43 55.77 24.45
N VAL A 49 -7.91 56.92 23.99
CA VAL A 49 -6.50 57.30 24.12
C VAL A 49 -6.13 57.43 25.60
N TYR A 50 -6.94 58.12 26.40
CA TYR A 50 -6.72 58.23 27.83
C TYR A 50 -6.91 56.90 28.57
N ALA A 51 -7.92 56.11 28.17
CA ALA A 51 -8.18 54.79 28.72
C ALA A 51 -7.03 53.81 28.46
N ALA A 52 -6.43 53.83 27.27
CA ALA A 52 -5.26 53.04 26.93
C ALA A 52 -4.04 53.42 27.76
N GLN A 53 -3.87 54.70 28.08
CA GLN A 53 -2.77 55.18 28.92
C GLN A 53 -2.90 54.72 30.38
N CYS A 54 -4.11 54.54 30.89
CA CYS A 54 -4.38 54.16 32.28
C CYS A 54 -4.92 52.73 32.45
N SER A 55 -4.92 51.90 31.41
CA SER A 55 -5.39 50.50 31.49
C SER A 55 -6.88 50.36 31.88
N ASN A 56 -7.72 51.35 31.51
CA ASN A 56 -9.16 51.33 31.74
C ASN A 56 -9.89 50.55 30.62
N LEU A 57 -9.92 49.22 30.74
CA LEU A 57 -10.52 48.32 29.75
C LEU A 57 -12.00 48.57 29.50
N LYS A 58 -12.77 49.01 30.52
CA LYS A 58 -14.19 49.32 30.38
C LYS A 58 -14.47 50.35 29.28
N ARG A 59 -13.55 51.30 29.11
CA ARG A 59 -13.66 52.37 28.11
C ARG A 59 -12.93 52.06 26.81
N LEU A 60 -11.91 51.20 26.87
CA LEU A 60 -11.09 50.84 25.71
C LEU A 60 -11.73 49.74 24.84
N LEU A 61 -12.21 48.65 25.45
CA LEU A 61 -12.70 47.45 24.73
C LEU A 61 -13.88 47.70 23.78
N PRO A 62 -14.86 48.57 24.08
CA PRO A 62 -15.98 48.83 23.16
C PRO A 62 -15.57 49.46 21.82
N ILE A 63 -14.33 49.98 21.73
CA ILE A 63 -13.79 50.65 20.54
C ILE A 63 -12.96 49.69 19.70
N CYS A 64 -12.47 48.60 20.29
CA CYS A 64 -11.74 47.54 19.59
C CYS A 64 -12.70 46.72 18.74
N ILE A 65 -12.72 46.98 17.43
CA ILE A 65 -13.64 46.33 16.47
C ILE A 65 -13.10 45.02 15.88
N ASP A 66 -11.80 44.79 15.98
CA ASP A 66 -11.09 43.59 15.54
C ASP A 66 -10.41 42.85 16.71
N TRP A 67 -10.12 41.57 16.49
CA TRP A 67 -9.60 40.68 17.53
C TRP A 67 -8.21 41.12 18.01
N GLU A 68 -7.33 41.54 17.11
CA GLU A 68 -5.97 41.98 17.42
C GLU A 68 -5.98 43.20 18.33
N SER A 69 -6.81 44.19 18.02
CA SER A 69 -6.95 45.40 18.83
C SER A 69 -7.48 45.10 20.23
N ALA A 70 -8.46 44.20 20.35
CA ALA A 70 -9.02 43.80 21.65
C ALA A 70 -8.02 42.97 22.46
N CYS A 71 -7.33 42.02 21.83
CA CYS A 71 -6.30 41.19 22.44
C CYS A 71 -5.12 42.03 22.91
N TRP A 72 -4.63 42.95 22.06
CA TRP A 72 -3.62 43.94 22.41
C TRP A 72 -4.06 44.79 23.60
N ALA A 73 -5.28 45.34 23.58
CA ALA A 73 -5.79 46.17 24.66
C ALA A 73 -5.78 45.43 25.99
N MET A 74 -6.27 44.18 26.02
CA MET A 74 -6.26 43.35 27.22
C MET A 74 -4.84 42.98 27.69
N ALA A 75 -3.98 42.50 26.79
CA ALA A 75 -2.63 42.07 27.12
C ALA A 75 -1.76 43.23 27.62
N LYS A 76 -1.82 44.37 26.92
CA LYS A 76 -1.14 45.60 27.31
C LYS A 76 -1.65 46.10 28.66
N SER A 77 -2.97 46.17 28.82
CA SER A 77 -3.59 46.64 30.06
C SER A 77 -3.20 45.76 31.25
N TRP A 78 -3.20 44.44 31.05
CA TRP A 78 -2.80 43.47 32.06
C TRP A 78 -1.33 43.64 32.45
N LEU A 79 -0.42 43.72 31.49
CA LEU A 79 1.01 43.96 31.74
C LEU A 79 1.23 45.28 32.49
N ASP A 80 0.61 46.36 32.03
CA ASP A 80 0.73 47.68 32.67
C ASP A 80 0.29 47.64 34.14
N VAL A 81 -0.82 46.97 34.44
CA VAL A 81 -1.32 46.86 35.81
C VAL A 81 -0.43 45.96 36.67
N GLN A 82 0.14 44.90 36.11
CA GLN A 82 1.12 44.08 36.83
C GLN A 82 2.38 44.87 37.18
N VAL A 83 2.86 45.72 36.26
CA VAL A 83 3.95 46.66 36.54
C VAL A 83 3.54 47.63 37.64
N ASP A 84 2.32 48.17 37.60
CA ASP A 84 1.81 49.09 38.64
C ASP A 84 1.71 48.42 40.01
N VAL A 85 1.29 47.16 40.08
CA VAL A 85 1.24 46.36 41.31
C VAL A 85 2.64 46.12 41.85
N GLU A 86 3.61 45.76 41.01
CA GLU A 86 5.00 45.55 41.44
C GLU A 86 5.62 46.86 41.95
N LEU A 87 5.43 47.96 41.21
CA LEU A 87 5.83 49.31 41.63
C LEU A 87 5.13 49.77 42.92
N ALA A 88 3.94 49.23 43.24
CA ALA A 88 3.24 49.47 44.49
C ALA A 88 3.82 48.70 45.67
N GLN A 89 4.42 47.53 45.43
CA GLN A 89 5.01 46.66 46.44
C GLN A 89 6.44 47.05 46.84
N PHE A 90 7.17 47.82 46.02
CA PHE A 90 8.48 48.34 46.39
C PHE A 90 8.40 49.15 47.71
N PRO A 91 9.10 48.73 48.78
CA PRO A 91 9.00 49.40 50.06
C PRO A 91 9.50 50.85 49.98
N GLN A 92 8.68 51.80 50.42
CA GLN A 92 9.12 53.15 50.76
C GLN A 92 10.06 53.08 51.97
N GLY A 93 11.32 52.72 51.75
CA GLY A 93 12.27 52.42 52.82
C GLY A 93 13.64 53.03 52.59
N ARG A 94 13.81 54.34 52.89
CA ARG A 94 15.07 54.90 53.42
C ARG A 94 15.01 56.35 53.96
N LEU A 95 13.87 56.84 54.44
CA LEU A 95 13.79 58.19 55.06
C LEU A 95 12.89 58.28 56.31
N ARG A 96 12.71 57.18 57.07
CA ARG A 96 11.97 57.24 58.35
C ARG A 96 12.68 56.60 59.54
N GLU A 97 14.02 56.58 59.53
CA GLU A 97 14.84 56.40 60.73
C GLU A 97 15.57 57.72 61.03
N LYS A 98 14.90 58.64 61.72
CA LYS A 98 15.48 59.71 62.56
C LYS A 98 14.36 60.57 63.19
N GLN A 99 13.56 59.96 64.04
CA GLN A 99 12.85 60.66 65.12
C GLN A 99 12.86 59.75 66.37
N TYR A 100 14.04 59.58 66.96
CA TYR A 100 14.21 59.56 68.41
C TYR A 100 14.04 61.03 68.85
N GLU A 101 13.34 61.46 69.88
CA GLU A 101 12.69 60.92 71.08
C GLU A 101 11.64 61.98 71.47
N ASP A 102 10.43 61.59 71.88
CA ASP A 102 9.88 62.06 73.17
C ASP A 102 8.57 61.34 73.55
N ASP A 103 8.58 60.83 74.77
CA ASP A 103 7.48 60.53 75.70
C ASP A 103 6.37 59.52 75.36
N MET A 104 6.63 58.29 75.83
CA MET A 104 5.82 57.50 76.77
C MET A 104 4.42 58.04 77.14
N ASN A 105 3.37 57.32 76.72
CA ASN A 105 2.41 56.63 77.64
C ASN A 105 1.22 55.99 76.90
N GLY A 106 0.90 54.74 77.27
CA GLY A 106 -0.48 54.34 77.54
C GLY A 106 -1.32 53.60 76.46
N THR A 107 -1.25 52.27 76.51
CA THR A 107 -2.33 51.27 76.26
C THR A 107 -2.89 50.99 74.83
N PRO A 108 -3.23 49.72 74.53
CA PRO A 108 -3.69 49.28 73.21
C PRO A 108 -5.22 49.33 73.11
N SER A 109 -5.75 50.09 72.16
CA SER A 109 -7.18 50.04 71.80
C SER A 109 -7.39 49.26 70.51
N GLN A 110 -7.93 48.05 70.67
CA GLN A 110 -8.71 47.32 69.67
C GLN A 110 -9.79 48.24 69.06
N GLY A 111 -9.84 48.31 67.72
CA GLY A 111 -10.83 49.09 66.99
C GLY A 111 -10.93 48.62 65.54
N ASN A 112 -12.01 47.90 65.24
CA ASN A 112 -12.40 47.37 63.94
C ASN A 112 -12.75 48.48 62.91
N LEU A 113 -12.83 48.02 61.65
CA LEU A 113 -13.58 48.54 60.49
C LEU A 113 -12.91 49.58 59.56
N ALA A 114 -12.59 49.08 58.35
CA ALA A 114 -13.06 49.61 57.07
C ALA A 114 -13.01 51.14 56.87
N SER A 115 -11.83 51.65 56.53
CA SER A 115 -11.72 52.87 55.74
C SER A 115 -11.61 52.48 54.26
N LEU A 116 -12.63 52.80 53.45
CA LEU A 116 -12.49 52.81 51.98
C LEU A 116 -11.23 53.63 51.62
N PRO A 117 -10.36 53.17 50.71
CA PRO A 117 -9.29 54.02 50.21
C PRO A 117 -9.92 55.25 49.55
N SER A 118 -9.58 56.43 50.05
CA SER A 118 -9.86 57.72 49.41
C SER A 118 -9.55 57.62 47.90
N ALA A 119 -10.49 58.05 47.05
CA ALA A 119 -10.37 58.08 45.59
C ALA A 119 -9.34 59.12 45.13
N GLY A 120 -8.07 58.85 45.42
CA GLY A 120 -6.94 59.69 45.08
C GLY A 120 -5.79 58.88 44.45
N PRO A 121 -4.72 59.56 44.00
CA PRO A 121 -3.61 58.94 43.28
C PRO A 121 -2.92 57.78 44.03
N ASP A 122 -2.96 57.80 45.37
CA ASP A 122 -2.33 56.78 46.22
C ASP A 122 -3.05 55.43 46.22
N SER A 123 -4.29 55.38 45.70
CA SER A 123 -5.09 54.16 45.54
C SER A 123 -4.88 53.45 44.19
N TRP A 124 -3.97 53.95 43.34
CA TRP A 124 -3.61 53.30 42.07
C TRP A 124 -2.80 52.00 42.31
N PRO A 125 -3.06 50.88 41.59
CA PRO A 125 -3.99 50.69 40.47
C PRO A 125 -5.39 50.14 40.83
N CYS A 126 -5.88 50.25 42.07
CA CYS A 126 -7.09 49.56 42.54
C CYS A 126 -8.35 49.76 41.68
N HIS A 127 -8.51 50.93 41.04
CA HIS A 127 -9.67 51.27 40.21
C HIS A 127 -9.78 50.47 38.91
N VAL A 128 -8.67 49.92 38.42
CA VAL A 128 -8.61 49.14 37.17
C VAL A 128 -8.28 47.67 37.39
N LEU A 129 -7.96 47.26 38.64
CA LEU A 129 -7.59 45.88 38.98
C LEU A 129 -8.67 44.87 38.59
N ASP A 130 -9.93 45.13 38.98
CA ASP A 130 -11.05 44.21 38.71
C ASP A 130 -11.37 44.07 37.21
N GLN A 131 -10.91 45.02 36.40
CA GLN A 131 -11.09 44.98 34.95
C GLN A 131 -10.10 44.01 34.27
N GLN A 132 -8.94 43.75 34.88
CA GLN A 132 -7.86 42.97 34.26
C GLN A 132 -8.14 41.47 34.24
N PRO A 133 -7.61 40.73 33.26
CA PRO A 133 -7.56 39.27 33.35
C PRO A 133 -6.60 38.82 34.47
N ARG A 134 -6.86 37.63 35.02
CA ARG A 134 -6.01 37.05 36.09
C ARG A 134 -4.82 36.29 35.52
N ASP A 135 -5.07 35.59 34.41
CA ASP A 135 -4.14 34.79 33.66
C ASP A 135 -4.52 34.83 32.16
N LEU A 136 -3.71 34.17 31.34
CA LEU A 136 -3.94 34.14 29.90
C LEU A 136 -5.25 33.41 29.51
N PRO A 137 -5.64 32.27 30.10
CA PRO A 137 -6.96 31.67 29.86
C PRO A 137 -8.11 32.62 30.18
N ALA A 138 -8.07 33.36 31.29
CA ALA A 138 -9.10 34.35 31.63
C ALA A 138 -9.12 35.53 30.64
N LEU A 139 -7.98 35.93 30.07
CA LEU A 139 -7.91 36.92 29.00
C LEU A 139 -8.66 36.42 27.76
N LEU A 140 -8.37 35.20 27.31
CA LEU A 140 -8.99 34.61 26.14
C LEU A 140 -10.49 34.35 26.36
N GLN A 141 -10.89 33.93 27.55
CA GLN A 141 -12.30 33.82 27.94
C GLN A 141 -12.99 35.19 27.90
N LYS A 142 -12.34 36.25 28.39
CA LYS A 142 -12.87 37.62 28.30
C LYS A 142 -13.02 38.07 26.84
N LEU A 143 -12.10 37.73 25.93
CA LEU A 143 -12.27 38.03 24.50
C LEU A 143 -13.48 37.29 23.89
N HIS A 144 -13.69 36.04 24.28
CA HIS A 144 -14.75 35.22 23.73
C HIS A 144 -16.15 35.59 24.25
N SER A 145 -16.31 35.84 25.57
CA SER A 145 -17.63 35.92 26.22
C SER A 145 -17.92 37.20 27.02
N SER A 146 -17.10 38.25 26.94
CA SER A 146 -17.35 39.52 27.65
C SER A 146 -18.36 40.39 26.90
N GLU A 147 -19.39 40.89 27.61
CA GLU A 147 -20.39 41.82 27.05
C GLU A 147 -19.80 43.19 26.66
N ILE A 148 -18.64 43.55 27.20
CA ILE A 148 -17.96 44.82 26.95
C ILE A 148 -17.22 44.80 25.60
N VAL A 149 -16.96 43.61 25.07
CA VAL A 149 -16.22 43.40 23.82
C VAL A 149 -17.18 43.49 22.63
N HIS A 150 -16.71 44.08 21.53
CA HIS A 150 -17.50 44.19 20.31
C HIS A 150 -17.84 42.80 19.73
N GLU A 151 -19.08 42.59 19.26
CA GLU A 151 -19.58 41.28 18.79
C GLU A 151 -18.68 40.65 17.70
N ALA A 152 -18.09 41.48 16.83
CA ALA A 152 -17.16 41.03 15.80
C ALA A 152 -15.94 40.29 16.37
N VAL A 153 -15.45 40.68 17.55
CA VAL A 153 -14.33 40.03 18.23
C VAL A 153 -14.74 38.66 18.76
N SER A 154 -15.91 38.54 19.38
CA SER A 154 -16.44 37.25 19.84
C SER A 154 -16.68 36.29 18.68
N ARG A 155 -17.08 36.81 17.51
CA ARG A 155 -17.19 36.02 16.26
C ARG A 155 -15.82 35.59 15.75
N ALA A 156 -14.85 36.50 15.72
CA ALA A 156 -13.49 36.20 15.30
C ALA A 156 -12.82 35.14 16.20
N CYS A 157 -13.12 35.10 17.50
CA CYS A 157 -12.63 34.04 18.39
C CYS A 157 -13.05 32.62 17.96
N LYS A 158 -14.10 32.48 17.14
CA LYS A 158 -14.57 31.20 16.61
C LYS A 158 -13.92 30.83 15.28
N GLU A 159 -13.20 31.75 14.63
CA GLU A 159 -12.50 31.48 13.39
C GLU A 159 -11.31 30.54 13.63
N GLN A 160 -11.08 29.60 12.71
CA GLN A 160 -10.11 28.52 12.90
C GLN A 160 -8.68 29.04 13.17
N HIS A 161 -8.23 30.06 12.43
CA HIS A 161 -6.90 30.64 12.63
C HIS A 161 -6.75 31.31 14.01
N ARG A 162 -7.80 31.93 14.56
CA ARG A 162 -7.78 32.49 15.91
C ARG A 162 -7.77 31.42 16.97
N GLN A 163 -8.52 30.34 16.77
CA GLN A 163 -8.44 29.18 17.67
C GLN A 163 -7.02 28.61 17.70
N ILE A 164 -6.34 28.54 16.55
CA ILE A 164 -4.92 28.14 16.49
C ILE A 164 -4.05 29.11 17.30
N GLU A 165 -4.13 30.42 17.03
CA GLU A 165 -3.34 31.44 17.74
C GLU A 165 -3.55 31.37 19.26
N MET A 166 -4.79 31.27 19.71
CA MET A 166 -5.14 31.20 21.13
C MET A 166 -4.56 29.96 21.81
N ASN A 167 -4.63 28.79 21.15
CA ASN A 167 -4.04 27.56 21.68
C ASN A 167 -2.51 27.63 21.74
N LEU A 168 -1.86 28.22 20.72
CA LEU A 168 -0.41 28.46 20.71
C LEU A 168 0.02 29.41 21.83
N MET A 169 -0.77 30.46 22.11
CA MET A 169 -0.50 31.38 23.23
C MET A 169 -0.58 30.67 24.58
N ILE A 170 -1.58 29.80 24.79
CA ILE A 170 -1.72 29.00 26.02
C ILE A 170 -0.60 27.95 26.14
N GLY A 171 -0.09 27.47 25.00
CA GLY A 171 0.84 26.34 24.94
C GLY A 171 0.17 24.97 25.01
N ASP A 172 -1.16 24.90 24.82
CA ASP A 172 -1.90 23.63 24.77
C ASP A 172 -1.86 23.03 23.35
N ILE A 173 -0.68 22.51 23.01
CA ILE A 173 -0.45 21.88 21.70
C ILE A 173 -1.25 20.57 21.57
N ALA A 174 -1.53 19.89 22.68
CA ALA A 174 -2.28 18.64 22.67
C ALA A 174 -3.73 18.88 22.24
N HIS A 175 -4.37 19.93 22.72
CA HIS A 175 -5.70 20.33 22.29
C HIS A 175 -5.72 20.88 20.86
N LEU A 176 -4.67 21.63 20.47
CA LEU A 176 -4.52 22.12 19.10
C LEU A 176 -4.52 20.98 18.08
N LEU A 177 -3.81 19.87 18.36
CA LEU A 177 -3.80 18.70 17.48
C LEU A 177 -5.19 18.07 17.35
N ASP A 178 -5.97 17.98 18.43
CA ASP A 178 -7.34 17.46 18.38
C ASP A 178 -8.26 18.36 17.54
N LEU A 179 -8.15 19.68 17.69
CA LEU A 179 -8.93 20.64 16.90
C LEU A 179 -8.59 20.51 15.41
N LEU A 180 -7.30 20.51 15.07
CA LEU A 180 -6.85 20.34 13.69
C LEU A 180 -7.36 19.02 13.11
N TRP A 181 -7.23 17.92 13.84
CA TRP A 181 -7.74 16.63 13.39
C TRP A 181 -9.27 16.66 13.20
N SER A 182 -10.03 17.24 14.13
CA SER A 182 -11.49 17.33 14.03
C SER A 182 -12.00 18.10 12.81
N TRP A 183 -11.20 19.05 12.29
CA TRP A 183 -11.53 19.83 11.10
C TRP A 183 -11.14 19.14 9.78
N ILE A 184 -10.26 18.13 9.85
CA ILE A 184 -9.65 17.45 8.70
C ILE A 184 -10.18 16.01 8.57
N SER A 185 -10.63 15.39 9.65
CA SER A 185 -11.12 14.01 9.69
C SER A 185 -12.38 13.83 8.85
N THR A 186 -12.46 12.73 8.10
CA THR A 186 -13.63 12.32 7.32
C THR A 186 -14.76 11.82 8.22
N SER A 187 -16.02 12.18 7.94
CA SER A 187 -17.19 11.56 8.59
C SER A 187 -17.36 10.10 8.15
N GLU A 188 -17.78 9.21 9.06
CA GLU A 188 -17.86 7.75 8.84
C GLU A 188 -18.88 7.30 7.75
N ASP A 189 -19.72 8.20 7.22
CA ASP A 189 -20.84 7.83 6.34
C ASP A 189 -20.52 7.72 4.83
N ASP A 190 -19.33 8.10 4.35
CA ASP A 190 -19.01 8.08 2.91
C ASP A 190 -18.02 6.97 2.54
N GLN A 191 -18.52 5.89 1.91
CA GLN A 191 -17.75 4.74 1.41
C GLN A 191 -16.78 5.07 0.24
N ASN A 192 -16.58 6.35 -0.10
CA ASN A 192 -15.63 6.83 -1.11
C ASN A 192 -14.45 7.55 -0.43
N SER A 193 -13.58 6.75 0.19
CA SER A 193 -12.54 7.13 1.17
C SER A 193 -11.30 7.85 0.62
N LEU A 194 -11.42 8.73 -0.39
CA LEU A 194 -10.24 9.34 -1.04
C LEU A 194 -10.32 10.86 -1.23
N ARG A 195 -11.39 11.52 -0.77
CA ARG A 195 -11.44 12.98 -0.75
C ARG A 195 -11.34 13.49 0.68
N PRO A 196 -10.28 14.26 1.01
CA PRO A 196 -10.24 14.96 2.29
C PRO A 196 -11.35 16.01 2.29
N TYR A 197 -12.25 15.91 3.26
CA TYR A 197 -13.21 16.97 3.58
C TYR A 197 -12.53 17.93 4.55
N GLY A 198 -12.31 19.16 4.12
CA GLY A 198 -11.64 20.20 4.90
C GLY A 198 -11.09 21.29 3.98
N ASP A 199 -10.92 22.50 4.50
CA ASP A 199 -10.22 23.55 3.77
C ASP A 199 -8.80 23.07 3.42
N PRO A 200 -8.40 23.01 2.13
CA PRO A 200 -7.06 22.58 1.73
C PRO A 200 -5.92 23.30 2.45
N GLN A 201 -6.14 24.58 2.83
CA GLN A 201 -5.15 25.34 3.58
C GLN A 201 -4.99 24.81 5.01
N MET A 202 -6.08 24.35 5.63
CA MET A 202 -6.06 23.78 6.98
C MET A 202 -5.36 22.43 7.01
N VAL A 203 -5.62 21.57 6.01
CA VAL A 203 -4.91 20.28 5.88
C VAL A 203 -3.41 20.50 5.71
N ARG A 204 -3.04 21.44 4.84
CA ARG A 204 -1.64 21.83 4.62
C ARG A 204 -1.01 22.39 5.90
N PHE A 205 -1.67 23.33 6.56
CA PHE A 205 -1.20 23.95 7.79
C PHE A 205 -0.97 22.90 8.88
N GLY A 206 -1.96 22.02 9.11
CA GLY A 206 -1.86 20.94 10.08
C GLY A 206 -0.67 20.04 9.84
N ALA A 207 -0.46 19.59 8.59
CA ALA A 207 0.71 18.79 8.23
C ALA A 207 2.04 19.49 8.55
N HIS A 208 2.18 20.77 8.18
CA HIS A 208 3.42 21.52 8.43
C HIS A 208 3.64 21.80 9.92
N VAL A 209 2.58 22.08 10.69
CA VAL A 209 2.66 22.22 12.14
C VAL A 209 3.15 20.92 12.78
N VAL A 210 2.60 19.77 12.39
CA VAL A 210 3.05 18.47 12.90
C VAL A 210 4.54 18.25 12.61
N LEU A 211 5.02 18.55 11.40
CA LEU A 211 6.45 18.43 11.05
C LEU A 211 7.33 19.34 11.89
N VAL A 212 6.94 20.60 12.07
CA VAL A 212 7.68 21.57 12.90
C VAL A 212 7.70 21.12 14.36
N LEU A 213 6.57 20.65 14.89
CA LEU A 213 6.48 20.14 16.26
C LEU A 213 7.37 18.91 16.46
N ARG A 214 7.40 17.96 15.50
CA ARG A 214 8.28 16.79 15.55
C ARG A 214 9.76 17.18 15.53
N TYR A 215 10.11 18.19 14.72
CA TYR A 215 11.48 18.70 14.63
C TYR A 215 11.93 19.42 15.92
N LEU A 216 11.08 20.29 16.46
CA LEU A 216 11.41 21.09 17.64
C LEU A 216 11.35 20.29 18.96
N LEU A 217 10.44 19.31 19.06
CA LEU A 217 10.08 18.67 20.34
C LEU A 217 10.52 17.18 20.43
N GLY A 218 11.41 16.72 19.54
CA GLY A 218 11.73 15.30 19.37
C GLY A 218 12.22 14.56 20.63
N ASP A 219 13.14 15.17 21.40
CA ASP A 219 13.78 14.54 22.56
C ASP A 219 13.40 15.17 23.91
N GLU A 220 12.68 16.29 23.93
CA GLU A 220 12.50 17.12 25.15
C GLU A 220 11.18 16.89 25.91
N MET A 221 10.32 15.96 25.48
CA MET A 221 8.92 15.89 25.94
C MET A 221 8.53 14.63 26.72
N LYS A 222 7.53 14.79 27.61
CA LYS A 222 6.85 13.70 28.34
C LYS A 222 6.24 12.67 27.36
N ASP A 223 6.38 11.39 27.69
CA ASP A 223 5.99 10.26 26.84
C ASP A 223 4.56 10.35 26.28
N ALA A 224 3.58 10.77 27.11
CA ALA A 224 2.17 10.87 26.70
C ALA A 224 1.91 11.91 25.59
N PHE A 225 2.65 13.02 25.58
CA PHE A 225 2.50 14.02 24.50
C PHE A 225 3.19 13.56 23.22
N LYS A 226 4.34 12.91 23.35
CA LYS A 226 5.07 12.31 22.22
C LYS A 226 4.20 11.26 21.52
N GLU A 227 3.55 10.39 22.27
CA GLU A 227 2.61 9.40 21.73
C GLU A 227 1.44 10.06 20.97
N LYS A 228 0.85 11.12 21.53
CA LYS A 228 -0.23 11.86 20.87
C LYS A 228 0.23 12.56 19.58
N LEU A 229 1.40 13.19 19.59
CA LEU A 229 1.98 13.85 18.41
C LEU A 229 2.33 12.83 17.31
N THR A 230 2.74 11.62 17.68
CA THR A 230 2.95 10.54 16.71
C THR A 230 1.62 10.06 16.14
N THR A 231 0.67 9.65 16.99
CA THR A 231 -0.62 9.08 16.56
C THR A 231 -1.48 10.06 15.77
N VAL A 232 -1.84 11.20 16.36
CA VAL A 232 -2.68 12.22 15.69
C VAL A 232 -1.90 12.89 14.55
N GLY A 233 -0.60 13.10 14.72
CA GLY A 233 0.23 13.69 13.68
C GLY A 233 0.34 12.79 12.44
N ASP A 234 0.43 11.47 12.61
CA ASP A 234 0.44 10.52 11.49
C ASP A 234 -0.89 10.53 10.74
N LEU A 235 -2.02 10.64 11.44
CA LEU A 235 -3.33 10.77 10.81
C LEU A 235 -3.44 12.04 9.95
N ILE A 236 -2.97 13.19 10.47
CA ILE A 236 -2.97 14.46 9.73
C ILE A 236 -2.04 14.39 8.51
N LEU A 237 -0.83 13.86 8.68
CA LEU A 237 0.15 13.71 7.60
C LEU A 237 -0.34 12.72 6.52
N ASN A 238 -0.96 11.62 6.92
CA ASN A 238 -1.58 10.67 6.00
C ASN A 238 -2.67 11.35 5.17
N MET A 239 -3.58 12.10 5.82
CA MET A 239 -4.64 12.82 5.12
C MET A 239 -4.08 13.84 4.11
N TYR A 240 -3.05 14.59 4.48
CA TYR A 240 -2.41 15.53 3.57
C TYR A 240 -1.69 14.83 2.41
N THR A 241 -1.08 13.67 2.65
CA THR A 241 -0.42 12.88 1.61
C THR A 241 -1.44 12.31 0.62
N MET A 242 -2.58 11.83 1.11
CA MET A 242 -3.71 11.43 0.29
C MET A 242 -4.31 12.60 -0.48
N TYR A 243 -4.38 13.80 0.11
CA TYR A 243 -4.76 15.02 -0.61
C TYR A 243 -3.83 15.30 -1.79
N LEU A 244 -2.51 15.29 -1.58
CA LEU A 244 -1.52 15.51 -2.63
C LEU A 244 -1.66 14.49 -3.77
N PHE A 245 -1.83 13.22 -3.42
CA PHE A 245 -2.08 12.16 -4.39
C PHE A 245 -3.39 12.35 -5.18
N SER A 246 -4.47 12.78 -4.52
CA SER A 246 -5.74 13.12 -5.19
C SER A 246 -5.62 14.29 -6.17
N LYS A 247 -4.65 15.19 -5.94
CA LYS A 247 -4.34 16.35 -6.78
C LYS A 247 -3.28 16.08 -7.84
N GLN A 248 -2.83 14.83 -8.01
CA GLN A 248 -1.79 14.44 -8.98
C GLN A 248 -0.45 15.15 -8.71
N HIS A 249 -0.11 15.32 -7.43
CA HIS A 249 1.19 15.81 -6.98
C HIS A 249 2.01 14.66 -6.40
N GLU A 250 2.20 13.58 -7.18
CA GLU A 250 2.94 12.38 -6.76
C GLU A 250 4.38 12.70 -6.31
N GLU A 251 5.02 13.71 -6.90
CA GLU A 251 6.39 14.15 -6.58
C GLU A 251 6.57 14.59 -5.12
N LEU A 252 5.50 15.07 -4.47
CA LEU A 252 5.54 15.54 -3.09
C LEU A 252 5.21 14.44 -2.08
N VAL A 253 4.64 13.31 -2.52
CA VAL A 253 4.17 12.23 -1.64
C VAL A 253 5.29 11.72 -0.75
N GLY A 254 6.48 11.50 -1.31
CA GLY A 254 7.66 10.97 -0.60
C GLY A 254 8.09 11.79 0.60
N VAL A 255 8.06 13.12 0.45
CA VAL A 255 8.47 14.07 1.50
C VAL A 255 7.64 13.88 2.77
N TYR A 256 6.32 13.70 2.62
CA TYR A 256 5.40 13.58 3.76
C TYR A 256 5.22 12.14 4.21
N ALA A 257 5.15 11.18 3.29
CA ALA A 257 5.00 9.77 3.59
C ALA A 257 6.18 9.21 4.40
N SER A 258 7.41 9.67 4.13
CA SER A 258 8.62 9.25 4.87
C SER A 258 8.63 9.64 6.35
N GLN A 259 7.72 10.54 6.76
CA GLN A 259 7.59 11.01 8.14
C GLN A 259 6.59 10.18 8.95
N LEU A 260 5.85 9.28 8.31
CA LEU A 260 4.86 8.41 8.96
C LEU A 260 5.52 7.22 9.66
N ALA A 261 4.81 6.62 10.64
CA ALA A 261 5.18 5.31 11.16
C ALA A 261 5.29 4.25 10.04
N ARG A 262 6.21 3.29 10.22
CA ARG A 262 6.54 2.25 9.23
C ARG A 262 5.32 1.61 8.57
N HIS A 263 4.38 1.09 9.36
CA HIS A 263 3.21 0.40 8.85
C HIS A 263 2.30 1.32 8.00
N LEU A 264 2.04 2.54 8.45
CA LEU A 264 1.23 3.52 7.71
C LEU A 264 1.90 3.95 6.42
N CYS A 265 3.21 4.18 6.43
CA CYS A 265 3.98 4.52 5.24
C CYS A 265 3.90 3.41 4.18
N ILE A 266 4.11 2.16 4.59
CA ILE A 266 4.03 0.99 3.71
C ILE A 266 2.62 0.87 3.12
N ASP A 267 1.60 0.83 3.98
CA ASP A 267 0.21 0.65 3.52
C ASP A 267 -0.23 1.79 2.59
N LEU A 268 0.21 3.03 2.86
CA LEU A 268 -0.08 4.20 2.03
C LEU A 268 0.50 4.08 0.62
N PHE A 269 1.80 3.77 0.50
CA PHE A 269 2.43 3.59 -0.81
C PHE A 269 1.84 2.41 -1.57
N VAL A 270 1.57 1.30 -0.89
CA VAL A 270 0.94 0.12 -1.49
C VAL A 270 -0.43 0.48 -2.07
N GLN A 271 -1.28 1.18 -1.31
CA GLN A 271 -2.59 1.65 -1.79
C GLN A 271 -2.45 2.59 -3.00
N MET A 272 -1.51 3.54 -2.96
CA MET A 272 -1.29 4.48 -4.07
C MET A 272 -0.80 3.78 -5.34
N MET A 273 0.12 2.81 -5.21
CA MET A 273 0.64 2.02 -6.33
C MET A 273 -0.45 1.13 -6.94
N GLU A 274 -1.28 0.49 -6.12
CA GLU A 274 -2.46 -0.27 -6.58
C GLU A 274 -3.44 0.60 -7.37
N GLN A 275 -3.72 1.82 -6.89
CA GLN A 275 -4.62 2.76 -7.56
C GLN A 275 -4.05 3.35 -8.86
N ARG A 276 -2.73 3.37 -9.04
CA ARG A 276 -2.06 3.87 -10.24
C ARG A 276 -1.66 2.76 -11.22
N LEU A 277 -2.12 1.52 -11.04
CA LEU A 277 -1.80 0.42 -11.96
C LEU A 277 -2.19 0.72 -13.40
N ASP A 278 -3.35 1.33 -13.66
CA ASP A 278 -3.78 1.66 -15.03
C ASP A 278 -3.34 3.05 -15.53
N SER A 279 -2.51 3.75 -14.74
CA SER A 279 -2.03 5.09 -15.09
C SER A 279 -0.86 5.06 -16.08
N SER A 280 -0.55 6.21 -16.69
CA SER A 280 0.56 6.34 -17.63
C SER A 280 1.92 6.07 -16.97
N MET A 281 2.90 5.64 -17.77
CA MET A 281 4.27 5.37 -17.32
C MET A 281 4.89 6.54 -16.56
N HIS A 282 4.62 7.76 -17.02
CA HIS A 282 5.15 8.97 -16.39
C HIS A 282 4.63 9.16 -14.96
N VAL A 283 3.33 8.91 -14.72
CA VAL A 283 2.72 9.04 -13.39
C VAL A 283 3.25 7.95 -12.45
N LYS A 284 3.37 6.71 -12.93
CA LYS A 284 3.96 5.61 -12.16
C LYS A 284 5.41 5.92 -11.78
N TYR A 285 6.20 6.39 -12.75
CA TYR A 285 7.59 6.74 -12.48
C TYR A 285 7.74 7.84 -11.43
N LYS A 286 6.87 8.86 -11.42
CA LYS A 286 6.87 9.88 -10.34
C LYS A 286 6.62 9.28 -8.96
N LEU A 287 5.68 8.35 -8.84
CA LEU A 287 5.38 7.69 -7.56
C LEU A 287 6.54 6.78 -7.12
N PHE A 288 7.16 6.07 -8.07
CA PHE A 288 8.39 5.31 -7.83
C PHE A 288 9.52 6.21 -7.31
N LEU A 289 9.77 7.35 -7.96
CA LEU A 289 10.75 8.35 -7.51
C LEU A 289 10.44 8.86 -6.11
N ALA A 290 9.18 9.21 -5.84
CA ALA A 290 8.75 9.68 -4.53
C ALA A 290 9.02 8.65 -3.42
N ALA A 291 8.97 7.35 -3.70
CA ALA A 291 9.32 6.33 -2.72
C ALA A 291 10.84 6.16 -2.58
N ILE A 292 11.56 5.98 -3.69
CA ILE A 292 12.97 5.61 -3.69
C ILE A 292 13.93 6.76 -3.31
N GLU A 293 13.56 8.02 -3.55
CA GLU A 293 14.38 9.17 -3.17
C GLU A 293 14.27 9.52 -1.68
N TYR A 294 13.17 9.16 -1.03
CA TYR A 294 12.86 9.57 0.35
C TYR A 294 12.88 8.42 1.37
N LEU A 295 12.88 7.16 0.91
CA LEU A 295 12.96 5.98 1.76
C LEU A 295 14.28 5.24 1.52
N PRO A 296 14.87 4.63 2.56
CA PRO A 296 15.98 3.71 2.36
C PRO A 296 15.52 2.50 1.52
N PHE A 297 16.43 1.95 0.70
CA PHE A 297 16.09 0.79 -0.12
C PHE A 297 15.75 -0.43 0.76
N SER A 298 16.64 -0.80 1.68
CA SER A 298 16.45 -1.91 2.64
C SER A 298 16.37 -1.40 4.09
N SER A 299 15.76 -2.20 4.97
CA SER A 299 15.51 -1.82 6.36
C SER A 299 16.78 -1.91 7.24
N GLY A 300 17.58 -0.85 7.24
CA GLY A 300 18.68 -0.68 8.21
C GLY A 300 18.19 -0.28 9.62
N ASP A 301 17.01 0.32 9.71
CA ASP A 301 16.36 0.79 10.93
C ASP A 301 14.96 0.21 11.02
N VAL A 302 14.70 -0.62 12.06
CA VAL A 302 13.43 -1.35 12.24
C VAL A 302 12.23 -0.40 12.36
N SER A 303 12.47 0.86 12.76
CA SER A 303 11.43 1.86 12.99
C SER A 303 10.92 2.56 11.72
N LYS A 304 11.66 2.50 10.61
CA LYS A 304 11.33 3.20 9.36
C LYS A 304 10.90 2.23 8.27
N ALA A 305 10.02 2.70 7.39
CA ALA A 305 9.67 1.97 6.18
C ALA A 305 10.85 1.97 5.19
N SER A 306 10.98 0.86 4.47
CA SER A 306 11.91 0.73 3.36
C SER A 306 11.15 0.53 2.05
N PHE A 307 11.81 0.85 0.93
CA PHE A 307 11.24 0.61 -0.40
C PHE A 307 11.04 -0.89 -0.65
N GLU A 308 11.95 -1.73 -0.15
CA GLU A 308 11.86 -3.18 -0.22
C GLU A 308 10.61 -3.72 0.48
N ASP A 309 10.28 -3.23 1.69
CA ASP A 309 9.04 -3.61 2.40
C ASP A 309 7.78 -3.26 1.58
N ILE A 310 7.78 -2.08 0.94
CA ILE A 310 6.67 -1.63 0.08
C ILE A 310 6.51 -2.58 -1.11
N VAL A 311 7.61 -2.85 -1.80
CA VAL A 311 7.62 -3.75 -2.96
C VAL A 311 7.12 -5.14 -2.56
N GLU A 312 7.64 -5.73 -1.49
CA GLU A 312 7.23 -7.06 -1.04
C GLU A 312 5.73 -7.11 -0.71
N ARG A 313 5.22 -6.06 -0.06
CA ARG A 313 3.80 -5.92 0.23
C ARG A 313 2.95 -5.75 -1.04
N VAL A 314 3.41 -4.98 -2.03
CA VAL A 314 2.74 -4.82 -3.34
C VAL A 314 2.70 -6.16 -4.09
N LEU A 315 3.81 -6.89 -4.16
CA LEU A 315 3.90 -8.19 -4.84
C LEU A 315 3.06 -9.27 -4.13
N SER A 316 3.01 -9.24 -2.79
CA SER A 316 2.17 -10.16 -2.02
C SER A 316 0.69 -9.88 -2.24
N ARG A 317 0.27 -8.60 -2.14
CA ARG A 317 -1.13 -8.19 -2.34
C ARG A 317 -1.61 -8.33 -3.78
N SER A 318 -0.72 -8.21 -4.77
CA SER A 318 -1.09 -8.39 -6.18
C SER A 318 -1.62 -9.79 -6.48
N ARG A 319 -1.13 -10.80 -5.75
CA ARG A 319 -1.52 -12.20 -5.86
C ARG A 319 -2.76 -12.57 -5.05
N GLU A 320 -3.23 -11.68 -4.17
CA GLU A 320 -4.46 -11.91 -3.41
C GLU A 320 -5.68 -11.80 -4.31
N VAL A 321 -6.70 -12.64 -4.06
CA VAL A 321 -7.98 -12.55 -4.76
C VAL A 321 -8.64 -11.23 -4.43
N LYS A 322 -8.85 -10.39 -5.45
CA LYS A 322 -9.65 -9.16 -5.31
C LYS A 322 -11.11 -9.55 -5.33
N VAL A 323 -11.86 -9.11 -4.32
CA VAL A 323 -13.32 -9.22 -4.30
C VAL A 323 -13.86 -8.38 -5.45
N SER A 324 -14.07 -8.99 -6.61
CA SER A 324 -14.83 -8.37 -7.68
C SER A 324 -16.24 -8.13 -7.15
N LYS A 325 -16.82 -6.96 -7.41
CA LYS A 325 -18.27 -6.82 -7.41
C LYS A 325 -18.74 -7.78 -8.50
N TYR A 326 -19.08 -9.01 -8.12
CA TYR A 326 -19.63 -10.02 -9.02
C TYR A 326 -20.87 -9.38 -9.66
N ASP A 327 -20.73 -8.90 -10.89
CA ASP A 327 -21.90 -8.57 -11.69
C ASP A 327 -22.73 -9.85 -11.78
N GLU A 328 -24.05 -9.74 -11.61
CA GLU A 328 -24.99 -10.88 -11.53
C GLU A 328 -24.95 -11.82 -12.76
N LYS A 329 -24.15 -11.51 -13.78
CA LYS A 329 -23.85 -12.37 -14.93
C LYS A 329 -22.56 -13.16 -14.68
N LEU A 330 -22.72 -14.31 -14.03
CA LEU A 330 -21.72 -15.36 -13.75
C LEU A 330 -21.02 -15.97 -14.99
N SER A 331 -21.00 -15.33 -16.16
CA SER A 331 -20.91 -16.07 -17.43
C SER A 331 -19.51 -16.35 -17.99
N ASP A 332 -18.40 -15.85 -17.42
CA ASP A 332 -17.06 -16.19 -17.93
C ASP A 332 -15.96 -16.03 -16.86
N VAL A 333 -15.75 -17.08 -16.06
CA VAL A 333 -14.70 -17.13 -15.01
C VAL A 333 -13.31 -17.05 -15.63
N ALA A 334 -13.13 -17.69 -16.79
CA ALA A 334 -11.88 -17.67 -17.52
C ALA A 334 -11.51 -16.24 -17.97
N GLU A 335 -12.49 -15.44 -18.42
CA GLU A 335 -12.28 -14.03 -18.74
C GLU A 335 -11.93 -13.18 -17.51
N GLN A 336 -12.56 -13.47 -16.36
CA GLN A 336 -12.22 -12.80 -15.11
C GLN A 336 -10.78 -13.11 -14.68
N HIS A 337 -10.37 -14.38 -14.68
CA HIS A 337 -8.98 -14.78 -14.39
C HIS A 337 -8.00 -14.20 -15.40
N ARG A 338 -8.39 -14.12 -16.68
CA ARG A 338 -7.60 -13.47 -17.73
C ARG A 338 -7.35 -11.99 -17.39
N LEU A 339 -8.37 -11.24 -16.98
CA LEU A 339 -8.22 -9.83 -16.56
C LEU A 339 -7.42 -9.70 -15.26
N GLN A 340 -7.61 -10.61 -14.30
CA GLN A 340 -6.81 -10.63 -13.08
C GLN A 340 -5.33 -10.94 -13.36
N SER A 341 -5.03 -11.83 -14.33
CA SER A 341 -3.66 -12.13 -14.75
C SER A 341 -2.94 -10.89 -15.29
N LEU A 342 -3.66 -10.02 -16.01
CA LEU A 342 -3.11 -8.75 -16.46
C LEU A 342 -2.79 -7.84 -15.28
N GLN A 343 -3.71 -7.68 -14.32
CA GLN A 343 -3.47 -6.83 -13.15
C GLN A 343 -2.28 -7.33 -12.31
N LYS A 344 -2.13 -8.65 -12.16
CA LYS A 344 -0.97 -9.28 -11.53
C LYS A 344 0.32 -8.98 -12.30
N ALA A 345 0.30 -9.08 -13.63
CA ALA A 345 1.47 -8.78 -14.44
C ALA A 345 1.89 -7.30 -14.34
N MET A 346 0.92 -6.38 -14.24
CA MET A 346 1.16 -4.93 -14.18
C MET A 346 1.97 -4.48 -12.96
N VAL A 347 1.97 -5.23 -11.85
CA VAL A 347 2.78 -4.86 -10.69
C VAL A 347 4.27 -5.03 -10.91
N VAL A 348 4.69 -5.92 -11.82
CA VAL A 348 6.11 -6.14 -12.13
C VAL A 348 6.74 -4.90 -12.75
N GLN A 349 5.95 -4.06 -13.42
CA GLN A 349 6.43 -2.81 -14.01
C GLN A 349 7.07 -1.86 -12.98
N TRP A 350 6.64 -1.89 -11.72
CA TRP A 350 7.24 -1.09 -10.65
C TRP A 350 8.71 -1.46 -10.40
N LEU A 351 9.09 -2.71 -10.67
CA LEU A 351 10.43 -3.25 -10.49
C LEU A 351 11.32 -3.06 -11.71
N CYS A 352 10.72 -2.83 -12.88
CA CYS A 352 11.45 -2.56 -14.12
C CYS A 352 11.88 -1.09 -14.27
N PHE A 353 11.57 -0.22 -13.30
CA PHE A 353 12.02 1.17 -13.32
C PHE A 353 13.49 1.28 -12.93
N THR A 354 14.27 2.00 -13.73
CA THR A 354 15.66 2.30 -13.42
C THR A 354 15.71 3.41 -12.36
N PRO A 355 16.39 3.19 -11.22
CA PRO A 355 16.59 4.23 -10.22
C PRO A 355 17.45 5.38 -10.79
N PRO A 356 17.21 6.65 -10.38
CA PRO A 356 18.09 7.76 -10.72
C PRO A 356 19.54 7.52 -10.29
N SER A 357 20.49 7.98 -11.10
CA SER A 357 21.93 7.92 -10.78
C SER A 357 22.34 8.83 -9.62
N THR A 358 21.43 9.68 -9.12
CA THR A 358 21.62 10.51 -7.93
C THR A 358 21.55 9.70 -6.63
N ILE A 359 20.98 8.50 -6.67
CA ILE A 359 20.83 7.62 -5.51
C ILE A 359 22.10 6.80 -5.31
N SER A 360 22.57 6.71 -4.07
CA SER A 360 23.70 5.84 -3.72
C SER A 360 23.39 4.38 -4.08
N ASP A 361 24.37 3.68 -4.64
CA ASP A 361 24.23 2.27 -5.03
C ASP A 361 23.11 2.01 -6.05
N SER A 362 22.79 2.98 -6.92
CA SER A 362 21.72 2.87 -7.93
C SER A 362 21.85 1.63 -8.82
N GLU A 363 23.07 1.24 -9.18
CA GLU A 363 23.33 0.04 -9.99
C GLU A 363 22.97 -1.25 -9.22
N ILE A 364 23.35 -1.35 -7.95
CA ILE A 364 23.05 -2.50 -7.09
C ILE A 364 21.54 -2.57 -6.83
N ILE A 365 20.90 -1.43 -6.58
CA ILE A 365 19.45 -1.35 -6.39
C ILE A 365 18.72 -1.82 -7.66
N ASN A 366 19.16 -1.37 -8.84
CA ASN A 366 18.60 -1.79 -10.11
C ASN A 366 18.70 -3.31 -10.31
N VAL A 367 19.86 -3.91 -10.00
CA VAL A 367 20.07 -5.36 -10.04
C VAL A 367 19.12 -6.10 -9.09
N LYS A 368 18.96 -5.62 -7.85
CA LYS A 368 18.03 -6.23 -6.88
C LYS A 368 16.57 -6.15 -7.32
N LEU A 369 16.15 -5.02 -7.89
CA LEU A 369 14.79 -4.85 -8.41
C LEU A 369 14.53 -5.78 -9.59
N LEU A 370 15.48 -5.89 -10.51
CA LEU A 370 15.38 -6.79 -11.66
C LEU A 370 15.34 -8.27 -11.22
N LEU A 371 16.11 -8.65 -10.21
CA LEU A 371 16.06 -10.01 -9.64
C LEU A 371 14.69 -10.30 -9.01
N LYS A 372 14.15 -9.38 -8.19
CA LYS A 372 12.79 -9.53 -7.65
C LYS A 372 11.73 -9.58 -8.76
N ALA A 373 11.91 -8.81 -9.84
CA ALA A 373 11.03 -8.84 -11.01
C ALA A 373 11.02 -10.20 -11.70
N LEU A 374 12.21 -10.78 -11.90
CA LEU A 374 12.39 -12.11 -12.48
C LEU A 374 11.76 -13.21 -11.63
N MET A 375 12.08 -13.26 -10.33
CA MET A 375 11.55 -14.27 -9.40
C MET A 375 10.02 -14.20 -9.28
N HIS A 376 9.47 -12.99 -9.18
CA HIS A 376 8.01 -12.82 -9.13
C HIS A 376 7.35 -13.18 -10.45
N SER A 377 7.98 -12.87 -11.59
CA SER A 377 7.46 -13.25 -12.91
C SER A 377 7.42 -14.76 -13.10
N ASN A 378 8.46 -15.49 -12.68
CA ASN A 378 8.46 -16.97 -12.68
C ASN A 378 7.32 -17.55 -11.83
N THR A 379 7.06 -16.94 -10.66
CA THR A 379 5.92 -17.31 -9.81
C THR A 379 4.60 -17.11 -10.53
N LEU A 380 4.40 -15.97 -11.19
CA LEU A 380 3.20 -15.67 -11.95
C LEU A 380 3.06 -16.53 -13.21
N PHE A 381 4.15 -16.85 -13.92
CA PHE A 381 4.11 -17.72 -15.10
C PHE A 381 3.59 -19.11 -14.76
N ARG A 382 4.02 -19.68 -13.61
CA ARG A 382 3.48 -20.95 -13.09
C ARG A 382 1.97 -20.87 -12.86
N GLU A 383 1.50 -19.80 -12.21
CA GLU A 383 0.06 -19.59 -11.98
C GLU A 383 -0.71 -19.44 -13.31
N PHE A 384 -0.22 -18.60 -14.22
CA PHE A 384 -0.89 -18.30 -15.48
C PHE A 384 -0.94 -19.51 -16.42
N ALA A 385 0.07 -20.37 -16.41
CA ALA A 385 0.13 -21.56 -17.26
C ALA A 385 -0.96 -22.56 -16.86
N LEU A 386 -1.19 -22.73 -15.55
CA LEU A 386 -2.23 -23.63 -15.02
C LEU A 386 -3.66 -23.13 -15.31
N ILE A 387 -3.85 -21.82 -15.53
CA ILE A 387 -5.14 -21.25 -15.99
C ILE A 387 -5.30 -21.38 -17.51
N SER A 388 -4.20 -21.33 -18.25
CA SER A 388 -4.19 -21.26 -19.71
C SER A 388 -4.28 -22.63 -20.40
N MET A 389 -4.72 -23.67 -19.70
CA MET A 389 -4.81 -25.02 -20.28
C MET A 389 -5.91 -25.15 -21.33
N TRP A 390 -6.96 -24.32 -21.25
CA TRP A 390 -8.06 -24.32 -22.22
C TRP A 390 -7.58 -24.03 -23.65
N ARG A 391 -7.96 -24.90 -24.58
CA ARG A 391 -7.74 -24.79 -26.03
C ARG A 391 -8.70 -23.78 -26.66
N VAL A 392 -8.49 -22.51 -26.35
CA VAL A 392 -9.27 -21.37 -26.86
C VAL A 392 -8.37 -20.35 -27.56
N PRO A 393 -8.85 -19.62 -28.57
CA PRO A 393 -8.02 -18.69 -29.33
C PRO A 393 -7.57 -17.45 -28.53
N LYS A 394 -8.18 -17.16 -27.37
CA LYS A 394 -7.82 -16.02 -26.51
C LYS A 394 -6.41 -16.21 -25.92
N MET A 395 -5.55 -15.21 -26.09
CA MET A 395 -4.19 -15.16 -25.54
C MET A 395 -4.15 -15.01 -24.00
N PRO A 396 -3.15 -15.62 -23.31
CA PRO A 396 -2.87 -15.36 -21.90
C PRO A 396 -2.18 -14.00 -21.72
N ILE A 397 -2.97 -12.92 -21.70
CA ILE A 397 -2.47 -11.54 -21.70
C ILE A 397 -1.50 -11.21 -20.57
N GLY A 398 -1.67 -11.81 -19.37
CA GLY A 398 -0.78 -11.60 -18.24
C GLY A 398 0.65 -12.07 -18.53
N ALA A 399 0.79 -13.27 -19.11
CA ALA A 399 2.09 -13.83 -19.45
C ALA A 399 2.81 -12.99 -20.51
N HIS A 400 2.13 -12.63 -21.61
CA HIS A 400 2.73 -11.78 -22.64
C HIS A 400 3.09 -10.39 -22.12
N MET A 401 2.31 -9.84 -21.19
CA MET A 401 2.65 -8.57 -20.54
C MET A 401 3.95 -8.67 -19.72
N LEU A 402 4.12 -9.74 -18.94
CA LEU A 402 5.36 -10.00 -18.20
C LEU A 402 6.57 -10.11 -19.13
N LEU A 403 6.46 -10.90 -20.20
CA LEU A 403 7.52 -11.04 -21.21
C LEU A 403 7.88 -9.67 -21.81
N SER A 404 6.88 -8.83 -22.09
CA SER A 404 7.10 -7.49 -22.64
C SER A 404 7.83 -6.55 -21.68
N PHE A 405 7.55 -6.62 -20.37
CA PHE A 405 8.21 -5.78 -19.37
C PHE A 405 9.65 -6.20 -19.10
N LEU A 406 9.97 -7.49 -19.24
CA LEU A 406 11.30 -8.02 -18.99
C LEU A 406 12.19 -8.08 -20.24
N ALA A 407 11.61 -7.95 -21.44
CA ALA A 407 12.32 -8.04 -22.72
C ALA A 407 13.49 -7.06 -22.87
N GLU A 408 13.36 -5.81 -22.42
CA GLU A 408 14.45 -4.82 -22.49
C GLU A 408 15.37 -4.86 -21.25
N PRO A 409 14.86 -4.90 -20.00
CA PRO A 409 15.71 -4.97 -18.81
C PRO A 409 16.68 -6.16 -18.80
N LEU A 410 16.26 -7.34 -19.28
CA LEU A 410 17.10 -8.54 -19.29
C LEU A 410 18.14 -8.58 -20.44
N LYS A 411 18.13 -7.62 -21.37
CA LYS A 411 19.21 -7.46 -22.37
C LYS A 411 20.48 -6.83 -21.80
N GLN A 412 20.40 -6.19 -20.65
CA GLN A 412 21.55 -5.61 -19.95
C GLN A 412 22.57 -6.73 -19.61
N PRO A 413 23.88 -6.42 -19.51
CA PRO A 413 24.91 -7.46 -19.37
C PRO A 413 24.65 -8.34 -18.16
N LYS A 414 24.40 -9.64 -18.43
CA LYS A 414 24.13 -10.68 -17.44
C LYS A 414 25.23 -10.78 -16.37
N ASP A 415 26.44 -10.31 -16.68
CA ASP A 415 27.61 -10.30 -15.79
C ASP A 415 27.40 -9.53 -14.48
N MET A 416 26.58 -8.47 -14.44
CA MET A 416 26.24 -7.76 -13.19
C MET A 416 25.15 -8.46 -12.37
N LEU A 417 24.28 -9.26 -13.00
CA LEU A 417 23.28 -10.07 -12.31
C LEU A 417 23.93 -11.32 -11.68
N LEU A 418 24.92 -11.88 -12.37
CA LEU A 418 25.64 -13.10 -12.00
C LEU A 418 26.78 -12.86 -11.00
N SER A 419 27.16 -11.59 -10.74
CA SER A 419 28.15 -11.24 -9.71
C SER A 419 27.57 -11.18 -8.30
N CYS A 420 26.25 -11.28 -8.16
CA CYS A 420 25.60 -11.54 -6.88
C CYS A 420 25.76 -13.04 -6.60
N ASP A 421 26.44 -13.41 -5.51
CA ASP A 421 26.83 -14.80 -5.15
C ASP A 421 25.65 -15.79 -4.91
N ASP A 422 24.45 -15.51 -5.42
CA ASP A 422 23.26 -16.35 -5.27
C ASP A 422 23.15 -17.39 -6.41
N HIS A 423 23.25 -18.68 -6.06
CA HIS A 423 22.94 -19.79 -6.95
C HIS A 423 21.52 -19.68 -7.56
N ASP A 424 20.61 -18.97 -6.90
CA ASP A 424 19.22 -18.75 -7.32
C ASP A 424 19.09 -17.92 -8.62
N VAL A 425 20.03 -17.03 -8.96
CA VAL A 425 19.86 -16.12 -10.12
C VAL A 425 19.88 -16.89 -11.44
N THR A 426 20.81 -17.82 -11.59
CA THR A 426 20.99 -18.58 -12.84
C THR A 426 19.80 -19.51 -13.09
N GLU A 427 19.28 -20.16 -12.05
CA GLU A 427 18.08 -20.99 -12.15
C GLU A 427 16.86 -20.17 -12.53
N ASN A 428 16.67 -18.99 -11.93
CA ASN A 428 15.53 -18.13 -12.26
C ASN A 428 15.60 -17.60 -13.70
N LEU A 429 16.81 -17.30 -14.20
CA LEU A 429 16.99 -16.91 -15.60
C LEU A 429 16.70 -18.07 -16.55
N HIS A 430 17.16 -19.27 -16.21
CA HIS A 430 16.89 -20.46 -17.02
C HIS A 430 15.39 -20.75 -17.09
N GLU A 431 14.71 -20.74 -15.95
CA GLU A 431 13.26 -20.94 -15.89
C GLU A 431 12.50 -19.87 -16.68
N PHE A 432 12.95 -18.61 -16.65
CA PHE A 432 12.33 -17.55 -17.44
C PHE A 432 12.41 -17.82 -18.94
N GLU A 433 13.57 -18.25 -19.44
CA GLU A 433 13.73 -18.60 -20.86
C GLU A 433 12.84 -19.80 -21.25
N GLU A 434 12.72 -20.80 -20.35
CA GLU A 434 11.81 -21.93 -20.55
C GLU A 434 10.34 -21.48 -20.61
N TRP A 435 9.94 -20.50 -19.78
CA TRP A 435 8.61 -19.89 -19.87
C TRP A 435 8.43 -19.08 -21.15
N HIS A 436 9.44 -18.33 -21.58
CA HIS A 436 9.41 -17.58 -22.84
C HIS A 436 9.17 -18.52 -24.03
N GLU A 437 9.90 -19.64 -24.10
CA GLU A 437 9.70 -20.67 -25.13
C GLU A 437 8.29 -21.29 -25.06
N TYR A 438 7.82 -21.65 -23.86
CA TYR A 438 6.47 -22.20 -23.65
C TYR A 438 5.37 -21.27 -24.16
N TYR A 439 5.39 -20.00 -23.74
CA TYR A 439 4.35 -19.04 -24.14
C TYR A 439 4.46 -18.62 -25.61
N SER A 440 5.64 -18.74 -26.23
CA SER A 440 5.78 -18.63 -27.68
C SER A 440 5.07 -19.77 -28.41
N CYS A 441 5.21 -21.01 -27.94
CA CYS A 441 4.49 -22.18 -28.49
C CYS A 441 2.97 -22.10 -28.26
N ASP A 442 2.53 -21.66 -27.08
CA ASP A 442 1.11 -21.41 -26.80
C ASP A 442 0.52 -20.33 -27.72
N ALA A 443 1.31 -19.28 -28.02
CA ALA A 443 0.91 -18.20 -28.91
C ALA A 443 0.70 -18.67 -30.36
N THR A 444 1.64 -19.46 -30.91
CA THR A 444 1.49 -20.01 -32.27
C THR A 444 0.28 -20.93 -32.35
N TYR A 445 0.07 -21.81 -31.37
CA TYR A 445 -1.09 -22.71 -31.33
C TYR A 445 -2.42 -21.96 -31.36
N ARG A 446 -2.60 -20.98 -30.47
CA ARG A 446 -3.86 -20.23 -30.40
C ARG A 446 -4.06 -19.31 -31.61
N ASN A 447 -2.99 -18.81 -32.22
CA ASN A 447 -3.08 -18.09 -33.49
C ASN A 447 -3.61 -19.01 -34.60
N TRP A 448 -3.06 -20.22 -34.72
CA TRP A 448 -3.58 -21.23 -35.65
C TRP A 448 -5.04 -21.59 -35.33
N LEU A 449 -5.38 -21.86 -34.07
CA LEU A 449 -6.75 -22.19 -33.66
C LEU A 449 -7.74 -21.07 -34.01
N LYS A 450 -7.32 -19.82 -33.89
CA LYS A 450 -8.15 -18.68 -34.34
C LYS A 450 -8.42 -18.75 -35.85
N ILE A 451 -7.39 -19.00 -36.66
CA ILE A 451 -7.51 -19.13 -38.11
C ILE A 451 -8.43 -20.32 -38.47
N GLU A 452 -8.25 -21.47 -37.81
CA GLU A 452 -9.04 -22.68 -38.05
C GLU A 452 -10.52 -22.50 -37.71
N LEU A 453 -10.85 -21.83 -36.61
CA LEU A 453 -12.22 -21.47 -36.25
C LEU A 453 -12.85 -20.47 -37.24
N GLU A 454 -12.08 -19.50 -37.73
CA GLU A 454 -12.54 -18.53 -38.74
C GLU A 454 -12.83 -19.21 -40.08
N ILE A 455 -11.99 -20.18 -40.49
CA ILE A 455 -12.17 -20.97 -41.71
C ILE A 455 -13.36 -21.91 -41.60
N SER A 456 -13.52 -22.60 -40.46
CA SER A 456 -14.61 -23.55 -40.23
C SER A 456 -15.99 -22.89 -40.23
N ALA A 457 -16.06 -21.57 -39.98
CA ALA A 457 -17.29 -20.79 -40.05
C ALA A 457 -17.73 -20.46 -41.49
N VAL A 458 -16.84 -20.63 -42.48
CA VAL A 458 -17.10 -20.29 -43.89
C VAL A 458 -17.36 -21.58 -44.69
N PRO A 459 -18.41 -21.65 -45.53
CA PRO A 459 -18.66 -22.80 -46.39
C PRO A 459 -17.47 -23.10 -47.32
N SER A 460 -17.17 -24.38 -47.54
CA SER A 460 -15.97 -24.81 -48.30
C SER A 460 -15.89 -24.29 -49.75
N ALA A 461 -17.02 -23.88 -50.33
CA ALA A 461 -17.13 -23.30 -51.67
C ALA A 461 -16.68 -21.82 -51.74
N ASP A 462 -16.67 -21.11 -50.61
CA ASP A 462 -16.36 -19.68 -50.51
C ASP A 462 -14.94 -19.41 -49.97
N LEU A 463 -14.20 -20.45 -49.58
CA LEU A 463 -12.82 -20.37 -49.09
C LEU A 463 -11.82 -20.15 -50.22
N SER A 464 -10.98 -19.13 -50.10
CA SER A 464 -9.87 -18.92 -51.01
C SER A 464 -8.75 -19.95 -50.81
N SER A 465 -7.92 -20.15 -51.84
CA SER A 465 -6.72 -20.99 -51.72
C SER A 465 -5.69 -20.42 -50.74
N GLU A 466 -5.62 -19.10 -50.63
CA GLU A 466 -4.69 -18.38 -49.74
C GLU A 466 -5.05 -18.58 -48.26
N GLU A 467 -6.34 -18.59 -47.91
CA GLU A 467 -6.79 -18.86 -46.54
C GLU A 467 -6.47 -20.30 -46.10
N LYS A 468 -6.62 -21.27 -47.01
CA LYS A 468 -6.26 -22.67 -46.75
C LYS A 468 -4.75 -22.84 -46.57
N GLU A 469 -3.95 -22.24 -47.46
CA GLU A 469 -2.49 -22.30 -47.38
C GLU A 469 -1.96 -21.62 -46.10
N ASN A 470 -2.56 -20.50 -45.69
CA ASN A 470 -2.22 -19.82 -44.44
C ASN A 470 -2.51 -20.70 -43.21
N ALA A 471 -3.64 -21.40 -43.16
CA ALA A 471 -3.96 -22.31 -42.06
C ALA A 471 -3.01 -23.50 -41.97
N ILE A 472 -2.66 -24.08 -43.12
CA ILE A 472 -1.66 -25.17 -43.20
C ILE A 472 -0.29 -24.66 -42.73
N ALA A 473 0.13 -23.47 -43.18
CA ALA A 473 1.39 -22.87 -42.76
C ALA A 473 1.42 -22.61 -41.24
N ALA A 474 0.34 -22.05 -40.69
CA ALA A 474 0.21 -21.83 -39.26
C ALA A 474 0.24 -23.15 -38.46
N ALA A 475 -0.45 -24.21 -38.94
CA ALA A 475 -0.41 -25.53 -38.30
C ALA A 475 1.00 -26.14 -38.30
N LYS A 476 1.74 -26.01 -39.42
CA LYS A 476 3.14 -26.44 -39.51
C LYS A 476 4.04 -25.65 -38.54
N GLU A 477 3.81 -24.35 -38.40
CA GLU A 477 4.53 -23.50 -37.43
C GLU A 477 4.29 -23.96 -35.98
N VAL A 478 3.05 -24.32 -35.63
CA VAL A 478 2.70 -24.87 -34.30
C VAL A 478 3.51 -26.12 -34.01
N LEU A 479 3.53 -27.07 -34.95
CA LEU A 479 4.27 -28.33 -34.79
C LEU A 479 5.76 -28.07 -34.64
N ASN A 480 6.36 -27.28 -35.54
CA ASN A 480 7.79 -27.00 -35.52
C ASN A 480 8.21 -26.30 -34.22
N SER A 481 7.46 -25.28 -33.78
CA SER A 481 7.74 -24.56 -32.53
C SER A 481 7.63 -25.48 -31.32
N SER A 482 6.57 -26.28 -31.24
CA SER A 482 6.32 -27.14 -30.09
C SER A 482 7.27 -28.33 -30.02
N LEU A 483 7.64 -28.91 -31.17
CA LEU A 483 8.62 -29.99 -31.24
C LEU A 483 10.01 -29.50 -30.84
N SER A 484 10.39 -28.27 -31.21
CA SER A 484 11.65 -27.67 -30.74
C SER A 484 11.73 -27.59 -29.22
N LEU A 485 10.60 -27.35 -28.54
CA LEU A 485 10.51 -27.36 -27.08
C LEU A 485 10.54 -28.78 -26.51
N LEU A 486 9.79 -29.71 -27.12
CA LEU A 486 9.59 -31.07 -26.62
C LEU A 486 10.81 -31.99 -26.84
N LEU A 487 11.53 -31.83 -27.95
CA LEU A 487 12.65 -32.66 -28.37
C LEU A 487 14.03 -32.04 -28.08
N ARG A 488 14.09 -31.08 -27.14
CA ARG A 488 15.34 -30.38 -26.80
C ARG A 488 16.40 -31.35 -26.26
N ASP A 489 17.58 -31.32 -26.88
CA ASP A 489 18.74 -32.09 -26.41
C ASP A 489 19.29 -31.53 -25.08
N GLY A 490 19.45 -32.39 -24.08
CA GLY A 490 20.22 -32.11 -22.86
C GLY A 490 19.41 -31.87 -21.58
N SER A 491 18.39 -30.99 -21.59
CA SER A 491 17.56 -30.70 -20.41
C SER A 491 16.08 -30.58 -20.74
N SER A 492 15.24 -31.30 -19.99
CA SER A 492 13.78 -31.23 -20.11
C SER A 492 13.22 -29.89 -19.63
N TRP A 493 12.06 -29.47 -20.14
CA TRP A 493 11.44 -28.19 -19.79
C TRP A 493 11.04 -28.08 -18.31
N LEU A 494 11.45 -27.01 -17.61
CA LEU A 494 11.30 -26.83 -16.16
C LEU A 494 11.99 -27.91 -15.33
N ASN A 495 13.15 -28.37 -15.79
CA ASN A 495 13.95 -29.30 -15.00
C ASN A 495 14.52 -28.57 -13.77
N ALA A 496 14.32 -29.14 -12.58
CA ALA A 496 15.01 -28.63 -11.41
C ALA A 496 16.50 -29.01 -11.50
N ALA A 497 17.40 -28.06 -11.26
CA ALA A 497 18.80 -28.41 -11.02
C ALA A 497 18.87 -29.28 -9.75
N ASP A 498 19.89 -30.17 -9.67
CA ASP A 498 20.10 -31.01 -8.50
C ASP A 498 20.13 -30.14 -7.23
N GLY A 499 19.07 -30.25 -6.43
CA GLY A 499 18.85 -29.39 -5.27
C GLY A 499 19.95 -29.53 -4.22
N SER A 500 20.18 -28.44 -3.48
CA SER A 500 21.09 -28.40 -2.33
C SER A 500 20.91 -29.62 -1.42
N LEU A 501 22.03 -30.23 -1.01
CA LEU A 501 22.09 -31.34 -0.06
C LEU A 501 21.53 -30.90 1.30
N PHE A 502 20.21 -31.01 1.48
CA PHE A 502 19.56 -30.82 2.76
C PHE A 502 19.89 -32.02 3.64
N GLU A 503 20.98 -31.92 4.41
CA GLU A 503 21.37 -32.91 5.43
C GLU A 503 20.54 -32.71 6.71
N SER A 504 19.21 -32.82 6.61
CA SER A 504 18.34 -32.81 7.78
C SER A 504 18.08 -34.24 8.27
N THR A 505 18.29 -34.48 9.56
CA THR A 505 17.98 -35.75 10.25
C THR A 505 16.55 -35.80 10.80
N GLU A 506 15.76 -34.73 10.63
CA GLU A 506 14.38 -34.63 11.10
C GLU A 506 13.35 -34.77 9.97
N HIS A 507 12.12 -35.15 10.32
CA HIS A 507 11.02 -35.32 9.37
C HIS A 507 10.54 -33.96 8.83
N ILE A 508 11.01 -33.59 7.63
CA ILE A 508 10.52 -32.43 6.88
C ILE A 508 9.16 -32.76 6.26
N PHE A 509 8.22 -31.82 6.33
CA PHE A 509 6.93 -31.87 5.66
C PHE A 509 6.92 -30.93 4.45
N LEU A 510 6.23 -31.34 3.40
CA LEU A 510 5.89 -30.50 2.25
C LEU A 510 4.48 -30.00 2.43
N GLU A 511 4.27 -28.75 2.08
CA GLU A 511 2.96 -28.12 2.05
C GLU A 511 2.74 -27.40 0.72
N LEU A 512 1.54 -27.54 0.18
CA LEU A 512 1.09 -26.89 -1.05
C LEU A 512 -0.25 -26.22 -0.77
N HIS A 513 -0.30 -24.91 -0.91
CA HIS A 513 -1.51 -24.11 -0.67
C HIS A 513 -1.95 -23.43 -1.96
N ALA A 514 -3.23 -23.53 -2.22
CA ALA A 514 -3.86 -23.10 -3.46
C ALA A 514 -5.17 -22.39 -3.16
N THR A 515 -5.34 -21.17 -3.69
CA THR A 515 -6.64 -20.51 -3.76
C THR A 515 -7.20 -20.71 -5.16
N ALA A 516 -8.35 -21.34 -5.32
CA ALA A 516 -8.91 -21.73 -6.62
C ALA A 516 -10.42 -21.52 -6.74
N THR A 517 -10.93 -21.43 -7.96
CA THR A 517 -12.37 -21.50 -8.28
C THR A 517 -12.67 -22.82 -8.97
N LEU A 518 -13.87 -23.38 -8.74
CA LEU A 518 -14.31 -24.57 -9.48
C LEU A 518 -15.07 -24.15 -10.73
N CYS A 519 -14.72 -24.75 -11.86
CA CYS A 519 -15.31 -24.46 -13.16
C CYS A 519 -15.95 -25.71 -13.75
N LEU A 520 -17.20 -25.60 -14.19
CA LEU A 520 -17.87 -26.64 -14.96
C LEU A 520 -17.21 -26.78 -16.34
N PRO A 521 -17.41 -27.92 -17.04
CA PRO A 521 -16.99 -28.06 -18.44
C PRO A 521 -17.54 -26.96 -19.38
N SER A 522 -18.66 -26.33 -19.01
CA SER A 522 -19.25 -25.20 -19.72
C SER A 522 -18.47 -23.88 -19.57
N GLY A 523 -17.50 -23.81 -18.64
CA GLY A 523 -16.79 -22.58 -18.27
C GLY A 523 -17.48 -21.75 -17.17
N GLU A 524 -18.63 -22.21 -16.66
CA GLU A 524 -19.36 -21.52 -15.59
C GLU A 524 -18.76 -21.81 -14.20
N CYS A 525 -18.77 -20.80 -13.32
CA CYS A 525 -18.32 -20.95 -11.93
C CYS A 525 -19.27 -21.80 -11.11
N MET A 526 -18.73 -22.71 -10.30
CA MET A 526 -19.47 -23.38 -9.24
C MET A 526 -19.26 -22.65 -7.92
N CYS A 527 -20.37 -22.28 -7.26
CA CYS A 527 -20.32 -21.76 -5.89
C CYS A 527 -20.01 -22.91 -4.92
N PRO A 528 -18.88 -22.89 -4.20
CA PRO A 528 -18.53 -23.93 -3.26
C PRO A 528 -19.39 -23.87 -1.99
N ASP A 529 -19.76 -25.03 -1.47
CA ASP A 529 -20.38 -25.19 -0.15
C ASP A 529 -19.65 -26.26 0.67
N ALA A 530 -20.03 -26.45 1.93
CA ALA A 530 -19.37 -27.44 2.80
C ALA A 530 -19.44 -28.87 2.26
N THR A 531 -20.51 -29.20 1.51
CA THR A 531 -20.70 -30.52 0.91
C THR A 531 -19.72 -30.74 -0.25
N LEU A 532 -19.60 -29.75 -1.14
CA LEU A 532 -18.65 -29.73 -2.25
C LEU A 532 -17.22 -29.76 -1.75
N CYS A 533 -16.88 -29.00 -0.71
CA CYS A 533 -15.56 -29.05 -0.08
C CYS A 533 -15.23 -30.47 0.40
N THR A 534 -16.17 -31.12 1.11
CA THR A 534 -15.99 -32.49 1.61
C THR A 534 -15.83 -33.50 0.46
N ALA A 535 -16.63 -33.36 -0.60
CA ALA A 535 -16.54 -34.21 -1.79
C ALA A 535 -15.21 -34.01 -2.51
N LEU A 536 -14.74 -32.77 -2.67
CA LEU A 536 -13.46 -32.44 -3.28
C LEU A 536 -12.29 -32.98 -2.44
N THR A 537 -12.32 -32.83 -1.11
CA THR A 537 -11.34 -33.44 -0.20
C THR A 537 -11.25 -34.95 -0.43
N SER A 538 -12.40 -35.65 -0.45
CA SER A 538 -12.42 -37.10 -0.68
C SER A 538 -11.90 -37.47 -2.07
N ALA A 539 -12.19 -36.67 -3.09
CA ALA A 539 -11.76 -36.92 -4.45
C ALA A 539 -10.23 -36.76 -4.61
N LEU A 540 -9.66 -35.70 -4.01
CA LEU A 540 -8.22 -35.46 -3.98
C LEU A 540 -7.46 -36.58 -3.26
N TYR A 541 -8.01 -37.11 -2.16
CA TYR A 541 -7.44 -38.30 -1.50
C TYR A 541 -7.42 -39.53 -2.41
N SER A 542 -8.44 -39.69 -3.26
CA SER A 542 -8.55 -40.83 -4.18
C SER A 542 -7.71 -40.70 -5.46
N SER A 543 -7.00 -39.59 -5.63
CA SER A 543 -6.05 -39.40 -6.74
C SER A 543 -4.73 -40.16 -6.53
N VAL A 544 -4.48 -40.69 -5.34
CA VAL A 544 -3.26 -41.42 -4.96
C VAL A 544 -3.61 -42.73 -4.27
N SER A 545 -2.65 -43.65 -4.14
CA SER A 545 -2.89 -44.95 -3.52
C SER A 545 -3.10 -44.83 -1.99
N GLU A 546 -3.88 -45.73 -1.40
CA GLU A 546 -4.07 -45.77 0.06
C GLU A 546 -2.75 -45.99 0.82
N GLU A 547 -1.80 -46.71 0.20
CA GLU A 547 -0.46 -46.93 0.73
C GLU A 547 0.32 -45.61 0.81
N ASP A 548 0.29 -44.80 -0.24
CA ASP A 548 0.95 -43.48 -0.26
C ASP A 548 0.34 -42.53 0.78
N VAL A 549 -1.00 -42.52 0.91
CA VAL A 549 -1.69 -41.69 1.91
C VAL A 549 -1.21 -42.02 3.33
N LEU A 550 -1.09 -43.30 3.67
CA LEU A 550 -0.67 -43.75 4.99
C LEU A 550 0.83 -43.55 5.22
N LYS A 551 1.66 -43.95 4.25
CA LYS A 551 3.12 -43.87 4.34
C LYS A 551 3.59 -42.42 4.42
N ARG A 552 3.04 -41.55 3.57
CA ARG A 552 3.40 -40.14 3.46
C ARG A 552 2.59 -39.24 4.39
N LYS A 553 1.67 -39.80 5.18
CA LYS A 553 0.76 -39.08 6.09
C LYS A 553 0.08 -37.90 5.39
N LEU A 554 -0.50 -38.14 4.20
CA LEU A 554 -1.11 -37.09 3.39
C LEU A 554 -2.31 -36.47 4.11
N MET A 555 -2.32 -35.16 4.22
CA MET A 555 -3.42 -34.35 4.69
C MET A 555 -3.95 -33.48 3.56
N VAL A 556 -5.26 -33.52 3.34
CA VAL A 556 -5.96 -32.68 2.37
C VAL A 556 -7.01 -31.88 3.13
N ASN A 557 -6.95 -30.56 3.05
CA ASN A 557 -7.95 -29.67 3.60
C ASN A 557 -8.51 -28.76 2.50
N VAL A 558 -9.82 -28.70 2.40
CA VAL A 558 -10.54 -27.84 1.44
C VAL A 558 -11.58 -27.05 2.20
N ALA A 559 -11.53 -25.72 2.08
CA ALA A 559 -12.48 -24.83 2.73
C ALA A 559 -12.93 -23.72 1.78
N VAL A 560 -14.13 -23.18 2.00
CA VAL A 560 -14.56 -21.95 1.30
C VAL A 560 -13.73 -20.79 1.82
N SER A 561 -13.23 -19.95 0.92
CA SER A 561 -12.43 -18.79 1.29
C SER A 561 -13.28 -17.79 2.09
N PRO A 562 -12.79 -17.27 3.23
CA PRO A 562 -13.51 -16.26 4.00
C PRO A 562 -13.55 -14.90 3.29
N ARG A 563 -12.66 -14.68 2.31
CA ARG A 563 -12.55 -13.43 1.54
C ARG A 563 -13.51 -13.39 0.36
N ASP A 564 -13.74 -14.54 -0.27
CA ASP A 564 -14.58 -14.67 -1.45
C ASP A 564 -15.36 -15.99 -1.42
N LYS A 565 -16.69 -15.86 -1.45
CA LYS A 565 -17.61 -17.00 -1.40
C LYS A 565 -17.52 -17.94 -2.61
N TYR A 566 -16.92 -17.52 -3.72
CA TYR A 566 -16.70 -18.35 -4.91
C TYR A 566 -15.32 -19.01 -4.95
N CYS A 567 -14.41 -18.64 -4.04
CA CYS A 567 -13.08 -19.22 -3.97
C CYS A 567 -13.00 -20.31 -2.91
N LEU A 568 -12.13 -21.28 -3.16
CA LEU A 568 -11.74 -22.35 -2.27
C LEU A 568 -10.29 -22.16 -1.85
N GLU A 569 -9.99 -22.46 -0.60
CA GLU A 569 -8.63 -22.67 -0.11
C GLU A 569 -8.37 -24.17 -0.02
N VAL A 570 -7.37 -24.65 -0.75
CA VAL A 570 -6.91 -26.03 -0.76
C VAL A 570 -5.51 -26.08 -0.16
N ALA A 571 -5.36 -26.79 0.95
CA ALA A 571 -4.08 -27.00 1.61
C ALA A 571 -3.76 -28.50 1.64
N LEU A 572 -2.64 -28.87 1.03
CA LEU A 572 -2.12 -30.24 1.04
C LEU A 572 -0.84 -30.29 1.90
N ARG A 573 -0.68 -31.33 2.71
CA ARG A 573 0.54 -31.57 3.49
C ARG A 573 0.95 -33.05 3.44
N CYS A 574 2.22 -33.35 3.23
CA CYS A 574 2.75 -34.71 3.34
C CYS A 574 4.19 -34.73 3.87
N VAL A 575 4.67 -35.88 4.35
CA VAL A 575 6.08 -36.08 4.70
C VAL A 575 6.92 -36.05 3.42
N ALA A 576 8.04 -35.32 3.41
CA ALA A 576 8.97 -35.30 2.28
C ALA A 576 9.75 -36.62 2.16
N GLU A 577 9.99 -37.12 0.94
CA GLU A 577 10.93 -38.21 0.68
C GLU A 577 11.96 -37.80 -0.39
N THR A 578 12.99 -38.64 -0.58
CA THR A 578 13.97 -38.46 -1.66
C THR A 578 13.27 -38.42 -3.01
N GLY A 579 13.53 -37.36 -3.79
CA GLY A 579 12.85 -37.10 -5.06
C GLY A 579 11.83 -35.96 -5.00
N ASP A 580 11.38 -35.52 -3.83
CA ASP A 580 10.47 -34.37 -3.67
C ASP A 580 11.21 -33.02 -3.52
N GLY A 581 12.22 -32.77 -4.35
CA GLY A 581 13.06 -31.57 -4.23
C GLY A 581 14.31 -31.73 -3.34
N PHE A 582 14.53 -32.93 -2.77
CA PHE A 582 15.80 -33.31 -2.14
C PHE A 582 16.37 -34.63 -2.69
N GLY A 583 17.68 -34.66 -2.92
CA GLY A 583 18.37 -35.82 -3.52
C GLY A 583 18.16 -35.93 -5.04
N LEU A 584 18.53 -37.08 -5.63
CA LEU A 584 18.45 -37.29 -7.08
C LEU A 584 17.00 -37.27 -7.59
N HIS A 585 16.70 -36.34 -8.51
CA HIS A 585 15.38 -36.21 -9.14
C HIS A 585 15.29 -37.08 -10.39
N VAL A 586 14.66 -38.25 -10.27
CA VAL A 586 14.55 -39.19 -11.40
C VAL A 586 13.42 -38.81 -12.38
N SER A 587 12.31 -38.23 -11.90
CA SER A 587 11.10 -37.96 -12.70
C SER A 587 10.79 -36.48 -12.95
N ASN A 588 11.25 -35.56 -12.09
CA ASN A 588 10.95 -34.11 -12.17
C ASN A 588 9.44 -33.81 -12.30
N ASP A 589 8.63 -34.57 -11.58
CA ASP A 589 7.17 -34.56 -11.67
C ASP A 589 6.49 -33.84 -10.50
N GLY A 590 7.28 -33.25 -9.60
CA GLY A 590 6.80 -32.51 -8.44
C GLY A 590 6.26 -33.40 -7.31
N GLY A 591 6.43 -34.72 -7.43
CA GLY A 591 6.11 -35.69 -6.39
C GLY A 591 4.62 -35.85 -6.10
N LEU A 592 4.32 -36.25 -4.86
CA LEU A 592 2.97 -36.63 -4.43
C LEU A 592 1.99 -35.44 -4.47
N LEU A 593 2.39 -34.27 -3.95
CA LEU A 593 1.49 -33.11 -3.87
C LEU A 593 1.13 -32.57 -5.25
N ALA A 594 2.09 -32.53 -6.17
CA ALA A 594 1.84 -32.16 -7.56
C ALA A 594 0.89 -33.15 -8.25
N THR A 595 1.02 -34.45 -7.97
CA THR A 595 0.13 -35.49 -8.51
C THR A 595 -1.32 -35.27 -8.06
N VAL A 596 -1.53 -35.07 -6.76
CA VAL A 596 -2.87 -34.82 -6.18
C VAL A 596 -3.50 -33.57 -6.78
N MET A 597 -2.74 -32.47 -6.85
CA MET A 597 -3.26 -31.21 -7.35
C MET A 597 -3.51 -31.24 -8.87
N ALA A 598 -2.65 -31.92 -9.64
CA ALA A 598 -2.82 -32.08 -11.10
C ALA A 598 -4.15 -32.77 -11.46
N ALA A 599 -4.63 -33.72 -10.65
CA ALA A 599 -5.94 -34.35 -10.87
C ALA A 599 -7.09 -33.34 -10.83
N GLY A 600 -7.02 -32.35 -9.94
CA GLY A 600 -7.98 -31.25 -9.85
C GLY A 600 -7.91 -30.30 -11.05
N PHE A 601 -6.70 -29.94 -11.50
CA PHE A 601 -6.51 -29.08 -12.67
C PHE A 601 -7.01 -29.71 -13.97
N LYS A 602 -6.76 -31.00 -14.15
CA LYS A 602 -7.19 -31.75 -15.34
C LYS A 602 -8.68 -32.11 -15.33
N GLY A 603 -9.37 -31.87 -14.21
CA GLY A 603 -10.79 -32.21 -14.05
C GLY A 603 -11.06 -33.72 -13.99
N GLU A 604 -10.07 -34.49 -13.54
CA GLU A 604 -10.06 -35.96 -13.51
C GLU A 604 -10.09 -36.48 -12.07
N LEU A 605 -11.00 -35.92 -11.29
CA LEU A 605 -11.20 -36.29 -9.90
C LEU A 605 -12.14 -37.49 -9.78
N ASN A 606 -11.60 -38.61 -9.33
CA ASN A 606 -12.38 -39.82 -9.06
C ASN A 606 -13.51 -39.52 -8.06
N ARG A 607 -14.72 -40.01 -8.36
CA ARG A 607 -15.93 -39.83 -7.54
C ARG A 607 -16.34 -38.37 -7.33
N PHE A 608 -15.83 -37.46 -8.15
CA PHE A 608 -16.29 -36.08 -8.24
C PHE A 608 -17.10 -35.86 -9.54
N GLN A 609 -17.62 -34.65 -9.74
CA GLN A 609 -18.33 -34.30 -10.97
C GLN A 609 -17.35 -34.30 -12.15
N THR A 610 -17.68 -35.06 -13.20
CA THR A 610 -16.81 -35.25 -14.37
C THR A 610 -16.56 -33.94 -15.10
N GLY A 611 -15.28 -33.66 -15.40
CA GLY A 611 -14.85 -32.49 -16.16
C GLY A 611 -14.88 -31.18 -15.39
N VAL A 612 -15.16 -31.21 -14.08
CA VAL A 612 -15.02 -30.01 -13.24
C VAL A 612 -13.55 -29.77 -12.95
N THR A 613 -13.03 -28.62 -13.39
CA THR A 613 -11.63 -28.24 -13.22
C THR A 613 -11.47 -27.24 -12.07
N MET A 614 -10.28 -27.22 -11.48
CA MET A 614 -9.86 -26.18 -10.54
C MET A 614 -9.11 -25.10 -11.31
N GLU A 615 -9.57 -23.85 -11.27
CA GLU A 615 -8.83 -22.71 -11.84
C GLU A 615 -8.13 -21.94 -10.74
N ILE A 616 -6.79 -21.90 -10.79
CA ILE A 616 -5.98 -21.35 -9.72
C ILE A 616 -5.97 -19.83 -9.75
N SER A 617 -6.13 -19.23 -8.58
CA SER A 617 -5.95 -17.80 -8.35
C SER A 617 -4.64 -17.52 -7.63
N ARG A 618 -4.12 -18.43 -6.80
CA ARG A 618 -2.82 -18.30 -6.12
C ARG A 618 -2.28 -19.68 -5.78
N LEU A 619 -0.97 -19.89 -5.96
CA LEU A 619 -0.32 -21.17 -5.67
C LEU A 619 1.03 -20.97 -5.01
N ASP A 620 1.23 -21.58 -3.84
CA ASP A 620 2.48 -21.49 -3.08
C ASP A 620 2.83 -22.87 -2.50
N ALA A 621 4.11 -23.22 -2.48
CA ALA A 621 4.60 -24.47 -1.91
C ALA A 621 5.85 -24.23 -1.05
N TRP A 622 5.96 -24.93 0.07
CA TRP A 622 7.06 -24.78 1.02
C TRP A 622 7.35 -26.05 1.81
N HIS A 623 8.55 -26.06 2.38
CA HIS A 623 8.97 -27.00 3.41
C HIS A 623 8.53 -26.47 4.78
N SER A 624 8.06 -27.37 5.63
CA SER A 624 7.62 -27.10 6.99
C SER A 624 8.20 -28.11 7.96
N ASP A 625 8.46 -27.67 9.18
CA ASP A 625 8.86 -28.54 10.28
C ASP A 625 7.65 -29.32 10.86
N SER A 626 7.90 -30.10 11.91
CA SER A 626 6.83 -30.81 12.63
C SER A 626 5.86 -29.90 13.38
N GLU A 627 6.26 -28.68 13.71
CA GLU A 627 5.44 -27.66 14.40
C GLU A 627 4.60 -26.82 13.41
N GLY A 628 4.84 -26.96 12.10
CA GLY A 628 4.15 -26.23 11.03
C GLY A 628 4.76 -24.84 10.74
N SER A 629 5.99 -24.59 11.17
CA SER A 629 6.70 -23.36 10.83
C SER A 629 7.23 -23.43 9.39
N LEU A 630 7.05 -22.34 8.64
CA LEU A 630 7.34 -22.23 7.21
C LEU A 630 8.81 -21.86 7.01
N GLU A 631 9.59 -22.71 6.37
CA GLU A 631 11.04 -22.47 6.27
C GLU A 631 11.47 -22.06 4.86
N ILE A 632 11.21 -22.89 3.85
CA ILE A 632 11.87 -22.77 2.53
C ILE A 632 10.89 -23.02 1.38
N PRO A 633 10.85 -22.18 0.34
CA PRO A 633 10.02 -22.41 -0.84
C PRO A 633 10.32 -23.76 -1.51
N ALA A 634 9.29 -24.57 -1.76
CA ALA A 634 9.38 -25.87 -2.43
C ALA A 634 9.04 -25.72 -3.92
N THR A 635 9.85 -24.92 -4.64
CA THR A 635 9.61 -24.58 -6.06
C THR A 635 9.56 -25.82 -6.96
N TYR A 636 10.26 -26.89 -6.61
CA TYR A 636 10.21 -28.21 -7.27
C TYR A 636 8.78 -28.73 -7.44
N VAL A 637 7.96 -28.63 -6.39
CA VAL A 637 6.56 -29.13 -6.41
C VAL A 637 5.75 -28.39 -7.46
N VAL A 638 5.88 -27.05 -7.52
CA VAL A 638 5.13 -26.21 -8.46
C VAL A 638 5.65 -26.36 -9.90
N ARG A 639 6.98 -26.45 -10.10
CA ARG A 639 7.59 -26.74 -11.41
C ARG A 639 7.09 -28.08 -11.96
N GLY A 640 7.12 -29.13 -11.14
CA GLY A 640 6.63 -30.45 -11.52
C GLY A 640 5.12 -30.50 -11.76
N LEU A 641 4.33 -29.76 -10.98
CA LEU A 641 2.90 -29.58 -11.24
C LEU A 641 2.65 -28.91 -12.60
N CYS A 642 3.41 -27.86 -12.94
CA CYS A 642 3.35 -27.22 -14.24
C CYS A 642 3.72 -28.22 -15.34
N ARG A 643 4.76 -29.05 -15.18
CA ARG A 643 5.11 -30.12 -16.13
C ARG A 643 3.98 -31.13 -16.33
N ARG A 644 3.38 -31.62 -15.23
CA ARG A 644 2.24 -32.56 -15.26
C ARG A 644 1.03 -32.01 -16.01
N CYS A 645 0.83 -30.70 -16.01
CA CYS A 645 -0.32 -30.07 -16.62
C CYS A 645 -0.03 -29.58 -18.05
N CYS A 646 1.10 -28.90 -18.25
CA CYS A 646 1.42 -28.17 -19.47
C CYS A 646 2.01 -29.05 -20.57
N LEU A 647 2.89 -30.01 -20.25
CA LEU A 647 3.55 -30.83 -21.28
C LEU A 647 2.57 -31.78 -22.00
N PRO A 648 1.68 -32.53 -21.29
CA PRO A 648 0.65 -33.30 -21.97
C PRO A 648 -0.25 -32.42 -22.84
N GLU A 649 -0.57 -31.22 -22.38
CA GLU A 649 -1.43 -30.30 -23.11
C GLU A 649 -0.76 -29.73 -24.37
N ILE A 650 0.54 -29.42 -24.36
CA ILE A 650 1.29 -29.10 -25.58
C ILE A 650 1.25 -30.26 -26.57
N ILE A 651 1.48 -31.49 -26.10
CA ILE A 651 1.47 -32.67 -26.97
C ILE A 651 0.07 -32.86 -27.59
N LEU A 652 -1.00 -32.71 -26.82
CA LEU A 652 -2.37 -32.82 -27.33
C LEU A 652 -2.69 -31.72 -28.36
N ARG A 653 -2.18 -30.51 -28.16
CA ARG A 653 -2.28 -29.41 -29.13
C ARG A 653 -1.53 -29.71 -30.43
N CYS A 654 -0.33 -30.32 -30.33
CA CYS A 654 0.39 -30.82 -31.51
C CYS A 654 -0.41 -31.92 -32.24
N MET A 655 -1.01 -32.84 -31.49
CA MET A 655 -1.83 -33.90 -32.08
C MET A 655 -3.07 -33.31 -32.79
N GLN A 656 -3.71 -32.30 -32.21
CA GLN A 656 -4.82 -31.60 -32.85
C GLN A 656 -4.40 -30.91 -34.16
N ALA A 657 -3.26 -30.21 -34.18
CA ALA A 657 -2.71 -29.62 -35.41
C ALA A 657 -2.32 -30.70 -36.44
N SER A 658 -1.86 -31.87 -35.99
CA SER A 658 -1.52 -33.01 -36.86
C SER A 658 -2.76 -33.60 -37.53
N VAL A 659 -3.89 -33.70 -36.81
CA VAL A 659 -5.18 -34.14 -37.37
C VAL A 659 -5.61 -33.20 -38.49
N PHE A 660 -5.56 -31.89 -38.24
CA PHE A 660 -5.90 -30.87 -39.24
C PHE A 660 -5.03 -30.94 -40.51
N LEU A 661 -3.72 -31.16 -40.35
CA LEU A 661 -2.82 -31.33 -41.51
C LEU A 661 -3.16 -32.59 -42.30
N ALA A 662 -3.46 -33.70 -41.62
CA ALA A 662 -3.86 -34.94 -42.27
C ALA A 662 -5.18 -34.77 -43.05
N GLU A 663 -6.16 -34.05 -42.50
CA GLU A 663 -7.42 -33.69 -43.20
C GLU A 663 -7.17 -32.81 -44.43
N SER A 664 -6.13 -31.98 -44.38
CA SER A 664 -5.74 -31.07 -45.46
C SER A 664 -4.89 -31.74 -46.55
N GLY A 665 -4.62 -33.05 -46.45
CA GLY A 665 -3.83 -33.81 -47.42
C GLY A 665 -2.31 -33.69 -47.26
N GLU A 666 -1.84 -33.12 -46.15
CA GLU A 666 -0.42 -32.96 -45.83
C GLU A 666 -0.02 -33.98 -44.75
N PRO A 667 0.84 -34.98 -45.03
CA PRO A 667 1.24 -35.95 -44.02
C PRO A 667 2.06 -35.26 -42.93
N PRO A 668 1.71 -35.42 -41.63
CA PRO A 668 2.48 -34.81 -40.55
C PRO A 668 3.84 -35.51 -40.41
N GLU A 669 4.91 -34.87 -40.89
CA GLU A 669 6.28 -35.42 -40.95
C GLU A 669 6.82 -35.91 -39.58
N HIS A 670 6.36 -35.30 -38.48
CA HIS A 670 6.89 -35.50 -37.14
C HIS A 670 5.96 -36.29 -36.20
N ARG A 671 4.89 -36.90 -36.74
CA ARG A 671 3.91 -37.65 -35.95
C ARG A 671 4.53 -38.82 -35.17
N ASN A 672 5.45 -39.55 -35.79
CA ASN A 672 6.09 -40.70 -35.16
C ASN A 672 6.98 -40.28 -33.97
N GLU A 673 7.58 -39.09 -34.04
CA GLU A 673 8.42 -38.55 -32.97
C GLU A 673 7.60 -38.24 -31.71
N LEU A 674 6.37 -37.72 -31.87
CA LEU A 674 5.46 -37.50 -30.73
C LEU A 674 5.03 -38.83 -30.07
N ILE A 675 4.76 -39.86 -30.87
CA ILE A 675 4.42 -41.20 -30.35
C ILE A 675 5.62 -41.81 -29.64
N GLU A 676 6.82 -41.72 -30.22
CA GLU A 676 8.06 -42.17 -29.60
C GLU A 676 8.34 -41.40 -28.30
N LEU A 677 8.13 -40.08 -28.29
CA LEU A 677 8.29 -39.25 -27.11
C LEU A 677 7.36 -39.69 -25.98
N VAL A 678 6.07 -39.95 -26.25
CA VAL A 678 5.12 -40.39 -25.21
C VAL A 678 5.37 -41.83 -24.77
N SER A 679 5.73 -42.72 -25.69
CA SER A 679 5.91 -44.15 -25.41
C SER A 679 7.27 -44.51 -24.84
N SER A 680 8.29 -43.67 -25.03
CA SER A 680 9.64 -43.92 -24.55
C SER A 680 9.69 -43.88 -23.02
N PRO A 681 10.16 -44.93 -22.34
CA PRO A 681 10.35 -44.91 -20.90
C PRO A 681 11.45 -43.93 -20.46
N GLN A 682 12.32 -43.51 -21.38
CA GLN A 682 13.42 -42.58 -21.11
C GLN A 682 12.94 -41.12 -21.04
N SER A 683 11.84 -40.77 -21.72
CA SER A 683 11.31 -39.41 -21.71
C SER A 683 10.54 -39.09 -20.43
N GLY A 684 10.01 -40.12 -19.74
CA GLY A 684 9.13 -39.97 -18.58
C GLY A 684 7.77 -39.33 -18.88
N MET A 685 7.47 -38.98 -20.13
CA MET A 685 6.26 -38.23 -20.51
C MET A 685 4.97 -38.98 -20.19
N LEU A 686 4.96 -40.30 -20.38
CA LEU A 686 3.79 -41.14 -20.09
C LEU A 686 3.24 -40.96 -18.66
N GLN A 687 4.12 -40.72 -17.69
CA GLN A 687 3.76 -40.56 -16.27
C GLN A 687 3.10 -39.21 -15.96
N LEU A 688 3.25 -38.24 -16.86
CA LEU A 688 2.66 -36.91 -16.74
C LEU A 688 1.21 -36.90 -17.25
N PHE A 689 0.86 -37.79 -18.18
CA PHE A 689 -0.50 -37.90 -18.70
C PHE A 689 -1.43 -38.49 -17.65
N SER A 690 -2.65 -37.96 -17.64
CA SER A 690 -3.77 -38.58 -16.96
C SER A 690 -4.44 -39.60 -17.89
N GLN A 691 -5.34 -40.44 -17.34
CA GLN A 691 -5.97 -41.49 -18.13
C GLN A 691 -6.84 -40.93 -19.26
N HIS A 692 -7.58 -39.85 -19.02
CA HIS A 692 -8.41 -39.23 -20.04
C HIS A 692 -7.57 -38.55 -21.12
N GLN A 693 -6.52 -37.82 -20.74
CA GLN A 693 -5.58 -37.23 -21.71
C GLN A 693 -4.91 -38.29 -22.58
N LEU A 694 -4.58 -39.46 -22.02
CA LEU A 694 -4.02 -40.56 -22.78
C LEU A 694 -5.04 -41.15 -23.76
N GLN A 695 -6.30 -41.26 -23.35
CA GLN A 695 -7.39 -41.67 -24.24
C GLN A 695 -7.60 -40.65 -25.38
N GLU A 696 -7.58 -39.36 -25.07
CA GLU A 696 -7.68 -38.28 -26.06
C GLU A 696 -6.51 -38.33 -27.05
N PHE A 697 -5.29 -38.51 -26.56
CA PHE A 697 -4.09 -38.68 -27.40
C PHE A 697 -4.26 -39.84 -28.40
N LEU A 698 -4.76 -40.99 -27.94
CA LEU A 698 -5.01 -42.15 -28.80
C LEU A 698 -6.14 -41.90 -29.81
N LEU A 699 -7.14 -41.10 -29.46
CA LEU A 699 -8.20 -40.70 -30.40
C LEU A 699 -7.65 -39.81 -31.52
N PHE A 700 -6.82 -38.81 -31.19
CA PHE A 700 -6.18 -38.00 -32.22
C PHE A 700 -5.23 -38.81 -33.11
N GLU A 701 -4.51 -39.78 -32.55
CA GLU A 701 -3.66 -40.68 -33.33
C GLU A 701 -4.48 -41.52 -34.31
N ARG A 702 -5.61 -42.06 -33.86
CA ARG A 702 -6.55 -42.80 -34.70
C ARG A 702 -7.09 -41.91 -35.83
N ASP A 703 -7.54 -40.71 -35.50
CA ASP A 703 -8.15 -39.80 -36.48
C ASP A 703 -7.09 -39.33 -37.51
N CYS A 704 -5.87 -39.03 -37.07
CA CYS A 704 -4.72 -38.81 -37.96
C CYS A 704 -4.47 -39.99 -38.91
N SER A 705 -4.53 -41.25 -38.42
CA SER A 705 -4.36 -42.45 -39.24
C SER A 705 -5.43 -42.57 -40.31
N LEU A 706 -6.70 -42.38 -39.92
CA LEU A 706 -7.85 -42.51 -40.83
C LEU A 706 -7.76 -41.49 -41.95
N ASN A 707 -7.53 -40.22 -41.62
CA ASN A 707 -7.43 -39.13 -42.61
C ASN A 707 -6.26 -39.35 -43.58
N ALA A 708 -5.12 -39.83 -43.07
CA ALA A 708 -3.97 -40.17 -43.93
C ALA A 708 -4.26 -41.34 -44.89
N THR A 709 -5.03 -42.34 -44.45
CA THR A 709 -5.43 -43.47 -45.32
C THR A 709 -6.49 -43.07 -46.34
N GLU A 710 -7.48 -42.27 -45.96
CA GLU A 710 -8.53 -41.78 -46.87
C GLU A 710 -7.92 -40.94 -48.01
N TYR A 711 -6.97 -40.07 -47.69
CA TYR A 711 -6.27 -39.28 -48.71
C TYR A 711 -5.43 -40.13 -49.67
N GLN A 712 -4.78 -41.20 -49.17
CA GLN A 712 -4.06 -42.16 -50.03
C GLN A 712 -5.01 -42.93 -50.96
N GLU A 713 -6.19 -43.30 -50.47
CA GLU A 713 -7.21 -43.96 -51.29
C GLU A 713 -7.77 -42.99 -52.36
N GLU A 714 -8.09 -41.74 -52.00
CA GLU A 714 -8.56 -40.72 -52.94
C GLU A 714 -7.50 -40.38 -54.01
N SER A 715 -6.23 -40.21 -53.63
CA SER A 715 -5.15 -39.96 -54.59
C SER A 715 -4.97 -41.15 -55.55
N SER A 716 -5.10 -42.38 -55.05
CA SER A 716 -5.00 -43.60 -55.87
C SER A 716 -6.17 -43.77 -56.85
N MET A 717 -7.34 -43.19 -56.55
CA MET A 717 -8.51 -43.18 -57.45
C MET A 717 -8.46 -42.07 -58.50
N VAL A 718 -7.71 -40.99 -58.27
CA VAL A 718 -7.51 -39.90 -59.25
C VAL A 718 -6.41 -40.26 -60.27
N ASP A 719 -5.47 -41.13 -59.89
CA ASP A 719 -4.39 -41.63 -60.76
C ASP A 719 -4.77 -42.90 -61.58
N ALA A 720 -5.98 -43.44 -61.40
CA ALA A 720 -6.53 -44.61 -62.12
C ALA A 720 -7.56 -44.18 -63.17
#